data_AF-A0A2Z5JSF3-F1
#
_entry.id   AF-A0A2Z5JSF3-F1
#
_cell.length_a   1.000
_cell.length_b   1.000
_cell.length_c   1.000
_cell.angle_alpha   90.00
_cell.angle_beta   90.00
_cell.angle_gamma   90.00
#
_symmetry.space_group_name_H-M   'P 1'
#
loop_
_entity.id
_entity.type
_entity.pdbx_description
1 polymer ?
#
loop_
_entity_poly.entity_id
_entity_poly.type
_entity_poly.pdbx_seq_one_letter_code
_entity_poly.pdbx_strand_id
1 'polypeptide(L)'
;MTNGVDVLTVAAEFDRTAVADAESAAEDERKQVLSQFPLEEWAELPLERYALGQAAPPGSGPTYCRLLEFLTPNLGSIRGGSAAKHIMYHHVSGEWRLAAPLRGMDPQDAWAELRGQFVRAFDAVEAGDFDALDDLEVLRYGPALVTKSLATYFPQHFLPIYATEHLRTFVTLLGGETQAGVPASRTNRQLRELVRSREEFEGWTEQEVMRFLYKHFNPRQRTIWKIAPGERGRLWEECRDSEFICVGWDELGDLGQYQSDTELKQALDAHWPRSSGGSLTLARRLLAFRDLETGDRVVANRGMDEVLATGRVDGSYRYDPDRPEFHHVVPVVWDLSHAQKLSKPQRGWRSTFAKVDPSLFARFTAHNAGSHSAPGTGQAQAGAPVALPDDVQVVMDALERKGQVILHGPPGTGKTRLALGAALALDGRADVLGTDARQRAEAQAEMLHGDRVRMVTFHPSYGYEDFVEGFKPDLSATGPGLTLALTDGLFHSLCSRAAAHPDQTFLLVVDEINRGDLPRIFGELITLLELDKRNLPVALPVSKRRFSVPPNVRVIGTMNTADRSISHLDAAVRRRFAFLPVGPDPDAVSGTVGPLDLAAFFESLNTRIARHLDADHQIGHAYLLRDGEPIATEEDLAAAFHHEVIPLLEDYCLGRAELLHRILGGLVDAETGRPLLMPPQDLADALATEFTSGVPGPDA
;
A
#
# COMPACT_ATOMS: atom_id res chain seq x y z
N MET A 1 6.61 14.31 8.01
CA MET A 1 6.42 15.54 8.79
C MET A 1 4.98 15.92 8.58
N THR A 2 4.26 15.76 9.67
CA THR A 2 2.84 15.94 9.92
C THR A 2 2.18 17.06 9.12
N ASN A 3 1.10 16.72 8.41
CA ASN A 3 -0.05 17.60 8.22
C ASN A 3 -0.26 18.40 9.50
N GLY A 4 -0.64 19.67 9.42
CA GLY A 4 -0.89 20.55 10.57
C GLY A 4 -2.05 20.12 11.48
N VAL A 5 -2.07 18.86 11.92
CA VAL A 5 -2.89 18.37 13.02
C VAL A 5 -2.13 18.69 14.29
N ASP A 6 -2.63 19.68 15.00
CA ASP A 6 -2.14 20.01 16.32
C ASP A 6 -2.49 18.89 17.29
N VAL A 7 -1.52 18.02 17.58
CA VAL A 7 -1.64 16.90 18.54
C VAL A 7 -2.18 17.41 19.88
N LEU A 8 -1.84 18.63 20.28
CA LEU A 8 -2.30 19.26 21.51
C LEU A 8 -3.81 19.53 21.46
N THR A 9 -4.32 20.09 20.37
CA THR A 9 -5.76 20.30 20.17
C THR A 9 -6.53 18.98 20.17
N VAL A 10 -6.05 17.95 19.46
CA VAL A 10 -6.75 16.66 19.38
C VAL A 10 -6.70 15.91 20.72
N ALA A 11 -5.59 16.01 21.47
CA ALA A 11 -5.47 15.41 22.79
C ALA A 11 -6.45 16.04 23.79
N ALA A 12 -6.69 17.36 23.71
CA ALA A 12 -7.64 18.05 24.58
C ALA A 12 -9.10 17.59 24.39
N GLU A 13 -9.45 17.10 23.19
CA GLU A 13 -10.79 16.61 22.85
C GLU A 13 -10.97 15.09 23.08
N PHE A 14 -9.90 14.38 23.46
CA PHE A 14 -9.95 12.94 23.62
C PHE A 14 -10.69 12.54 24.90
N ASP A 15 -11.80 11.82 24.75
CA ASP A 15 -12.52 11.23 25.87
C ASP A 15 -11.74 10.07 26.49
N ARG A 16 -11.01 10.40 27.54
CA ARG A 16 -10.23 9.48 28.38
C ARG A 16 -11.10 8.50 29.16
N THR A 17 -12.32 8.89 29.52
CA THR A 17 -13.21 8.03 30.33
C THR A 17 -13.68 6.80 29.57
N ALA A 18 -13.79 6.91 28.24
CA ALA A 18 -14.09 5.78 27.35
C ALA A 18 -12.98 4.71 27.29
N VAL A 19 -11.82 4.94 27.90
CA VAL A 19 -10.68 4.01 27.91
C VAL A 19 -10.69 3.08 29.14
N ALA A 20 -11.39 3.45 30.22
CA ALA A 20 -11.31 2.80 31.53
C ALA A 20 -11.60 1.29 31.49
N ASP A 21 -12.68 0.87 30.83
CA ASP A 21 -13.06 -0.55 30.71
C ASP A 21 -11.96 -1.36 30.00
N ALA A 22 -11.37 -0.75 28.99
CA ALA A 22 -10.41 -1.39 28.11
C ALA A 22 -8.98 -1.37 28.71
N GLU A 23 -8.72 -0.46 29.65
CA GLU A 23 -7.55 -0.48 30.54
C GLU A 23 -7.68 -1.55 31.62
N SER A 24 -8.86 -1.69 32.23
CA SER A 24 -9.14 -2.79 33.18
C SER A 24 -8.97 -4.15 32.51
N ALA A 25 -9.54 -4.32 31.30
CA ALA A 25 -9.39 -5.55 30.53
C ALA A 25 -7.93 -5.84 30.17
N ALA A 26 -7.14 -4.81 29.84
CA ALA A 26 -5.71 -4.96 29.58
C ALA A 26 -4.94 -5.44 30.82
N GLU A 27 -5.24 -4.91 32.00
CA GLU A 27 -4.59 -5.36 33.23
C GLU A 27 -5.01 -6.78 33.63
N ASP A 28 -6.26 -7.17 33.38
CA ASP A 28 -6.72 -8.55 33.59
C ASP A 28 -6.02 -9.53 32.64
N GLU A 29 -5.89 -9.18 31.36
CA GLU A 29 -5.07 -9.92 30.38
C GLU A 29 -3.61 -10.02 30.83
N ARG A 30 -3.04 -8.93 31.38
CA ARG A 30 -1.66 -8.91 31.90
C ARG A 30 -1.49 -9.88 33.05
N LYS A 31 -2.40 -9.83 34.04
CA LYS A 31 -2.41 -10.76 35.19
C LYS A 31 -2.59 -12.20 34.75
N GLN A 32 -3.37 -12.44 33.69
CA GLN A 32 -3.51 -13.78 33.11
C GLN A 32 -2.20 -14.28 32.50
N VAL A 33 -1.43 -13.42 31.81
CA VAL A 33 -0.10 -13.79 31.30
C VAL A 33 0.85 -14.08 32.45
N LEU A 34 0.91 -13.19 33.46
CA LEU A 34 1.81 -13.37 34.61
C LEU A 34 1.49 -14.62 35.42
N SER A 35 0.21 -15.01 35.55
CA SER A 35 -0.17 -16.20 36.32
C SER A 35 0.16 -17.50 35.58
N GLN A 36 0.10 -17.51 34.25
CA GLN A 36 0.41 -18.70 33.44
C GLN A 36 1.89 -18.83 33.08
N PHE A 37 2.61 -17.71 33.09
CA PHE A 37 4.02 -17.60 32.75
C PHE A 37 4.72 -16.64 33.72
N PRO A 38 4.92 -17.03 35.00
CA PRO A 38 5.66 -16.21 35.96
C PRO A 38 7.07 -15.91 35.47
N LEU A 39 7.60 -14.73 35.82
CA LEU A 39 8.90 -14.28 35.32
C LEU A 39 10.03 -15.23 35.79
N GLU A 40 9.93 -15.69 37.03
CA GLU A 40 10.86 -16.61 37.69
C GLU A 40 10.90 -18.02 37.05
N GLU A 41 9.85 -18.44 36.36
CA GLU A 41 9.77 -19.76 35.72
C GLU A 41 10.28 -19.77 34.27
N TRP A 42 10.62 -18.61 33.71
CA TRP A 42 11.08 -18.51 32.31
C TRP A 42 12.33 -19.31 32.01
N ALA A 43 13.26 -19.40 32.96
CA ALA A 43 14.49 -20.16 32.79
C ALA A 43 14.23 -21.66 32.57
N GLU A 44 13.10 -22.17 33.09
CA GLU A 44 12.72 -23.59 33.02
C GLU A 44 11.56 -23.84 32.06
N LEU A 45 11.00 -22.80 31.43
CA LEU A 45 9.84 -22.90 30.53
C LEU A 45 10.09 -23.94 29.43
N PRO A 46 9.25 -24.99 29.31
CA PRO A 46 9.41 -26.01 28.28
C PRO A 46 8.92 -25.52 26.92
N LEU A 47 9.46 -26.10 25.84
CA LEU A 47 9.19 -25.68 24.47
C LEU A 47 7.70 -25.78 24.10
N GLU A 48 7.03 -26.84 24.56
CA GLU A 48 5.62 -27.11 24.31
C GLU A 48 4.70 -26.07 24.96
N ARG A 49 5.21 -25.29 25.92
CA ARG A 49 4.51 -24.17 26.55
C ARG A 49 4.83 -22.83 25.88
N TYR A 50 5.85 -22.75 25.02
CA TYR A 50 6.23 -21.52 24.33
C TYR A 50 5.62 -21.40 22.92
N ALA A 51 5.91 -22.39 22.06
CA ALA A 51 5.80 -22.23 20.61
C ALA A 51 4.36 -22.19 20.09
N LEU A 52 4.16 -21.48 18.98
CA LEU A 52 2.92 -21.55 18.18
C LEU A 52 2.90 -22.85 17.35
N GLY A 53 1.72 -23.41 17.09
CA GLY A 53 1.53 -24.60 16.25
C GLY A 53 1.73 -25.95 16.97
N GLN A 54 1.87 -25.92 18.29
CA GLN A 54 1.85 -27.11 19.16
C GLN A 54 0.56 -27.14 19.98
N ALA A 55 0.02 -28.34 20.22
CA ALA A 55 -1.01 -28.53 21.22
C ALA A 55 -0.36 -28.43 22.61
N ALA A 56 -0.79 -27.46 23.42
CA ALA A 56 -0.30 -27.34 24.77
C ALA A 56 -0.65 -28.62 25.58
N PRO A 57 0.20 -29.05 26.52
CA PRO A 57 -0.09 -30.20 27.37
C PRO A 57 -1.49 -30.10 28.02
N PRO A 58 -2.26 -31.20 28.10
CA PRO A 58 -3.59 -31.18 28.68
C PRO A 58 -3.61 -30.53 30.08
N GLY A 59 -4.49 -29.54 30.27
CA GLY A 59 -4.62 -28.82 31.53
C GLY A 59 -3.62 -27.67 31.75
N SER A 60 -2.70 -27.40 30.82
CA SER A 60 -1.69 -26.34 30.97
C SER A 60 -2.11 -24.95 30.46
N GLY A 61 -3.24 -24.83 29.75
CA GLY A 61 -3.65 -23.58 29.09
C GLY A 61 -2.94 -23.34 27.76
N PRO A 62 -3.17 -22.20 27.07
CA PRO A 62 -2.54 -21.88 25.78
C PRO A 62 -1.01 -21.73 25.89
N THR A 63 -0.30 -21.93 24.78
CA THR A 63 1.15 -21.62 24.70
C THR A 63 1.40 -20.11 24.76
N TYR A 64 2.61 -19.71 25.15
CA TYR A 64 2.98 -18.31 25.34
C TYR A 64 2.76 -17.47 24.08
N CYS A 65 3.24 -17.96 22.92
CA CYS A 65 3.04 -17.27 21.64
C CYS A 65 1.56 -17.12 21.29
N ARG A 66 0.75 -18.17 21.51
CA ARG A 66 -0.70 -18.12 21.26
C ARG A 66 -1.41 -17.13 22.19
N LEU A 67 -1.03 -17.12 23.47
CA LEU A 67 -1.59 -16.22 24.47
C LEU A 67 -1.29 -14.76 24.10
N LEU A 68 -0.03 -14.44 23.77
CA LEU A 68 0.35 -13.08 23.37
C LEU A 68 -0.21 -12.63 22.03
N GLU A 69 -0.38 -13.51 21.05
CA GLU A 69 -0.91 -13.12 19.75
C GLU A 69 -2.43 -13.01 19.74
N PHE A 70 -3.13 -14.01 20.27
CA PHE A 70 -4.58 -14.14 20.05
C PHE A 70 -5.43 -13.85 21.28
N LEU A 71 -4.90 -13.98 22.48
CA LEU A 71 -5.72 -13.96 23.71
C LEU A 71 -5.46 -12.74 24.59
N THR A 72 -4.68 -11.77 24.10
CA THR A 72 -4.39 -10.52 24.80
C THR A 72 -4.57 -9.29 23.88
N PRO A 73 -5.76 -9.08 23.29
CA PRO A 73 -6.01 -7.97 22.37
C PRO A 73 -5.91 -6.58 23.04
N ASN A 74 -6.24 -6.45 24.32
CA ASN A 74 -6.19 -5.17 25.04
C ASN A 74 -4.77 -4.80 25.51
N LEU A 75 -3.84 -5.75 25.56
CA LEU A 75 -2.40 -5.48 25.73
C LEU A 75 -1.69 -4.98 24.46
N GLY A 76 -2.44 -4.61 23.42
CA GLY A 76 -1.91 -4.19 22.12
C GLY A 76 -1.74 -5.39 21.17
N SER A 77 -2.30 -5.28 19.97
CA SER A 77 -2.30 -6.37 18.99
C SER A 77 -0.91 -6.61 18.39
N ILE A 78 -0.55 -7.88 18.25
CA ILE A 78 0.56 -8.34 17.37
C ILE A 78 0.04 -9.30 16.29
N ARG A 79 -1.28 -9.32 16.06
CA ARG A 79 -1.92 -10.13 15.01
C ARG A 79 -1.55 -9.59 13.62
N GLY A 80 -1.66 -10.47 12.62
CA GLY A 80 -1.28 -10.17 11.23
C GLY A 80 0.23 -10.33 10.98
N GLY A 81 0.61 -10.43 9.70
CA GLY A 81 1.99 -10.70 9.29
C GLY A 81 2.45 -12.15 9.48
N SER A 82 3.73 -12.42 9.22
CA SER A 82 4.29 -13.77 9.27
C SER A 82 4.49 -14.27 10.70
N ALA A 83 4.22 -15.56 10.97
CA ALA A 83 4.54 -16.15 12.28
C ALA A 83 6.04 -16.38 12.49
N ALA A 84 6.90 -16.04 11.51
CA ALA A 84 8.33 -15.82 11.73
C ALA A 84 8.62 -14.86 12.90
N LYS A 85 7.68 -13.95 13.23
CA LYS A 85 7.76 -13.08 14.41
C LYS A 85 7.85 -13.82 15.75
N HIS A 86 7.48 -15.10 15.80
CA HIS A 86 7.63 -15.94 16.99
C HIS A 86 9.03 -16.51 17.17
N ILE A 87 9.93 -16.24 16.20
CA ILE A 87 11.33 -16.67 16.14
C ILE A 87 11.49 -18.17 15.94
N MET A 88 10.65 -18.97 16.60
CA MET A 88 10.55 -20.40 16.47
C MET A 88 9.09 -20.85 16.62
N TYR A 89 8.60 -21.63 15.68
CA TYR A 89 7.25 -22.17 15.69
C TYR A 89 7.18 -23.53 14.99
N HIS A 90 6.16 -24.30 15.33
CA HIS A 90 5.89 -25.59 14.70
C HIS A 90 4.92 -25.38 13.53
N HIS A 91 5.36 -25.70 12.33
CA HIS A 91 4.59 -25.49 11.11
C HIS A 91 3.56 -26.61 10.91
N VAL A 92 2.49 -26.33 10.16
CA VAL A 92 1.42 -27.31 9.90
C VAL A 92 1.92 -28.57 9.17
N SER A 93 3.03 -28.48 8.44
CA SER A 93 3.71 -29.64 7.83
C SER A 93 4.35 -30.60 8.84
N GLY A 94 4.40 -30.25 10.12
CA GLY A 94 5.11 -30.99 11.17
C GLY A 94 6.59 -30.62 11.30
N GLU A 95 7.07 -29.59 10.60
CA GLU A 95 8.46 -29.13 10.68
C GLU A 95 8.62 -27.95 11.63
N TRP A 96 9.77 -27.88 12.30
CA TRP A 96 10.17 -26.70 13.05
C TRP A 96 10.71 -25.62 12.13
N ARG A 97 10.13 -24.42 12.23
CA ARG A 97 10.61 -23.23 11.52
C ARG A 97 11.37 -22.35 12.49
N LEU A 98 12.65 -22.13 12.17
CA LEU A 98 13.61 -21.45 13.02
C LEU A 98 14.10 -20.16 12.34
N ALA A 99 14.21 -19.08 13.13
CA ALA A 99 14.86 -17.85 12.72
C ALA A 99 16.31 -18.11 12.26
N ALA A 100 16.84 -17.25 11.40
CA ALA A 100 18.12 -17.49 10.73
C ALA A 100 19.29 -17.88 11.66
N PRO A 101 19.48 -17.27 12.85
CA PRO A 101 20.57 -17.64 13.76
C PRO A 101 20.40 -19.03 14.41
N LEU A 102 19.18 -19.56 14.41
CA LEU A 102 18.84 -20.86 15.01
C LEU A 102 18.73 -21.99 13.96
N ARG A 103 18.86 -21.68 12.67
CA ARG A 103 18.68 -22.69 11.61
C ARG A 103 19.73 -23.79 11.71
N GLY A 104 19.27 -25.03 11.54
CA GLY A 104 20.13 -26.22 11.58
C GLY A 104 20.39 -26.76 12.99
N MET A 105 19.91 -26.08 14.03
CA MET A 105 19.92 -26.60 15.40
C MET A 105 18.78 -27.62 15.60
N ASP A 106 18.97 -28.52 16.57
CA ASP A 106 17.85 -29.29 17.11
C ASP A 106 16.83 -28.34 17.77
N PRO A 107 15.51 -28.57 17.65
CA PRO A 107 14.50 -27.68 18.21
C PRO A 107 14.66 -27.42 19.72
N GLN A 108 15.12 -28.41 20.50
CA GLN A 108 15.28 -28.23 21.94
C GLN A 108 16.49 -27.33 22.25
N ASP A 109 17.58 -27.46 21.49
CA ASP A 109 18.76 -26.61 21.60
C ASP A 109 18.47 -25.17 21.13
N ALA A 110 17.74 -25.03 20.02
CA ALA A 110 17.26 -23.75 19.51
C ALA A 110 16.38 -23.04 20.54
N TRP A 111 15.50 -23.79 21.22
CA TRP A 111 14.69 -23.27 22.31
C TRP A 111 15.54 -22.82 23.49
N ALA A 112 16.54 -23.61 23.91
CA ALA A 112 17.42 -23.26 25.01
C ALA A 112 18.15 -21.93 24.77
N GLU A 113 18.65 -21.69 23.55
CA GLU A 113 19.28 -20.43 23.16
C GLU A 113 18.27 -19.27 23.16
N LEU A 114 17.11 -19.44 22.52
CA LEU A 114 16.06 -18.43 22.46
C LEU A 114 15.57 -18.03 23.86
N ARG A 115 15.25 -19.02 24.70
CA ARG A 115 14.83 -18.84 26.09
C ARG A 115 15.90 -18.12 26.91
N GLY A 116 17.16 -18.49 26.72
CA GLY A 116 18.29 -17.82 27.37
C GLY A 116 18.43 -16.35 26.98
N GLN A 117 18.07 -15.96 25.75
CA GLN A 117 18.01 -14.54 25.37
C GLN A 117 16.81 -13.81 25.96
N PHE A 118 15.63 -14.44 26.06
CA PHE A 118 14.49 -13.84 26.76
C PHE A 118 14.81 -13.57 28.23
N VAL A 119 15.41 -14.53 28.95
CA VAL A 119 15.83 -14.35 30.35
C VAL A 119 16.80 -13.19 30.48
N ARG A 120 17.85 -13.14 29.65
CA ARG A 120 18.79 -12.01 29.62
C ARG A 120 18.11 -10.67 29.31
N ALA A 121 17.11 -10.66 28.44
CA ALA A 121 16.35 -9.45 28.13
C ALA A 121 15.54 -8.96 29.34
N PHE A 122 14.93 -9.88 30.08
CA PHE A 122 14.20 -9.54 31.29
C PHE A 122 15.12 -9.03 32.41
N ASP A 123 16.23 -9.72 32.65
CA ASP A 123 17.26 -9.29 33.62
C ASP A 123 17.81 -7.90 33.27
N ALA A 124 18.06 -7.65 31.99
CA ALA A 124 18.54 -6.36 31.49
C ALA A 124 17.52 -5.23 31.76
N VAL A 125 16.23 -5.46 31.50
CA VAL A 125 15.19 -4.46 31.79
C VAL A 125 15.01 -4.25 33.29
N GLU A 126 15.04 -5.32 34.09
CA GLU A 126 14.95 -5.21 35.56
C GLU A 126 16.13 -4.42 36.14
N ALA A 127 17.33 -4.59 35.57
CA ALA A 127 18.53 -3.82 35.92
C ALA A 127 18.55 -2.39 35.33
N GLY A 128 17.63 -2.06 34.43
CA GLY A 128 17.63 -0.78 33.70
C GLY A 128 18.71 -0.65 32.63
N ASP A 129 19.37 -1.74 32.25
CA ASP A 129 20.39 -1.81 31.20
C ASP A 129 19.75 -2.11 29.84
N PHE A 130 19.08 -1.10 29.28
CA PHE A 130 18.35 -1.27 28.02
C PHE A 130 19.24 -1.39 26.79
N ASP A 131 20.50 -0.99 26.86
CA ASP A 131 21.43 -1.10 25.74
C ASP A 131 21.85 -2.55 25.50
N ALA A 132 21.88 -3.39 26.55
CA ALA A 132 22.11 -4.82 26.42
C ALA A 132 21.05 -5.54 25.56
N LEU A 133 19.84 -4.97 25.39
CA LEU A 133 18.80 -5.54 24.53
C LEU A 133 19.20 -5.56 23.05
N ASP A 134 20.07 -4.64 22.62
CA ASP A 134 20.52 -4.57 21.25
C ASP A 134 21.39 -5.78 20.87
N ASP A 135 22.14 -6.31 21.82
CA ASP A 135 23.12 -7.38 21.57
C ASP A 135 22.46 -8.78 21.51
N LEU A 136 21.15 -8.86 21.74
CA LEU A 136 20.38 -10.10 21.70
C LEU A 136 19.95 -10.43 20.27
N GLU A 137 20.87 -10.98 19.48
CA GLU A 137 20.72 -11.23 18.04
C GLU A 137 19.47 -12.03 17.68
N VAL A 138 19.13 -13.07 18.45
CA VAL A 138 18.00 -13.96 18.14
C VAL A 138 16.67 -13.22 18.31
N LEU A 139 16.56 -12.36 19.33
CA LEU A 139 15.35 -11.59 19.61
C LEU A 139 15.03 -10.55 18.52
N ARG A 140 16.03 -10.13 17.72
CA ARG A 140 15.83 -9.22 16.58
C ARG A 140 14.91 -9.78 15.49
N TYR A 141 14.73 -11.10 15.44
CA TYR A 141 13.85 -11.77 14.46
C TYR A 141 12.38 -11.79 14.88
N GLY A 142 12.06 -11.42 16.13
CA GLY A 142 10.69 -11.37 16.65
C GLY A 142 10.34 -10.02 17.30
N PRO A 143 10.56 -8.87 16.64
CA PRO A 143 10.52 -7.56 17.29
C PRO A 143 9.18 -7.26 17.97
N ALA A 144 8.06 -7.64 17.35
CA ALA A 144 6.73 -7.40 17.91
C ALA A 144 6.45 -8.29 19.14
N LEU A 145 6.74 -9.59 19.05
CA LEU A 145 6.59 -10.53 20.17
C LEU A 145 7.46 -10.10 21.34
N VAL A 146 8.74 -9.85 21.09
CA VAL A 146 9.72 -9.47 22.11
C VAL A 146 9.32 -8.17 22.80
N THR A 147 8.96 -7.13 22.03
CA THR A 147 8.56 -5.85 22.63
C THR A 147 7.27 -6.01 23.44
N LYS A 148 6.30 -6.82 22.99
CA LYS A 148 5.09 -7.12 23.75
C LYS A 148 5.39 -7.91 25.03
N SER A 149 6.28 -8.89 24.98
CA SER A 149 6.75 -9.62 26.17
C SER A 149 7.35 -8.66 27.19
N LEU A 150 8.28 -7.80 26.77
CA LEU A 150 8.90 -6.80 27.65
C LEU A 150 7.85 -5.84 28.24
N ALA A 151 6.91 -5.35 27.42
CA ALA A 151 5.82 -4.48 27.89
C ALA A 151 4.84 -5.19 28.85
N THR A 152 4.67 -6.50 28.73
CA THR A 152 3.76 -7.29 29.58
C THR A 152 4.34 -7.47 30.99
N TYR A 153 5.63 -7.78 31.09
CA TYR A 153 6.32 -7.95 32.38
C TYR A 153 6.76 -6.60 32.98
N PHE A 154 7.08 -5.62 32.15
CA PHE A 154 7.60 -4.30 32.56
C PHE A 154 6.80 -3.15 31.94
N PRO A 155 5.49 -3.04 32.21
CA PRO A 155 4.61 -2.06 31.57
C PRO A 155 5.05 -0.62 31.81
N GLN A 156 5.73 -0.36 32.92
CA GLN A 156 6.26 0.97 33.23
C GLN A 156 7.33 1.45 32.24
N HIS A 157 7.93 0.58 31.41
CA HIS A 157 9.04 0.94 30.51
C HIS A 157 8.64 1.02 29.03
N PHE A 158 7.45 0.56 28.65
CA PHE A 158 7.05 0.42 27.24
C PHE A 158 5.62 0.90 26.99
N LEU A 159 5.34 1.37 25.78
CA LEU A 159 3.98 1.59 25.30
C LEU A 159 3.43 0.31 24.67
N PRO A 160 2.10 0.04 24.70
CA PRO A 160 1.51 -1.15 24.11
C PRO A 160 1.37 -1.04 22.56
N ILE A 161 2.48 -0.71 21.88
CA ILE A 161 2.59 -0.49 20.44
C ILE A 161 3.81 -1.28 19.93
N TYR A 162 3.60 -2.28 19.08
CA TYR A 162 4.65 -3.27 18.77
C TYR A 162 5.01 -3.39 17.30
N ALA A 163 4.17 -2.87 16.40
CA ALA A 163 4.48 -2.85 14.98
C ALA A 163 5.58 -1.82 14.70
N THR A 164 6.70 -2.25 14.12
CA THR A 164 7.88 -1.42 13.85
C THR A 164 7.54 -0.18 13.01
N GLU A 165 6.72 -0.34 11.97
CA GLU A 165 6.32 0.79 11.11
C GLU A 165 5.41 1.78 11.84
N HIS A 166 4.52 1.29 12.72
CA HIS A 166 3.67 2.16 13.52
C HIS A 166 4.49 2.96 14.53
N LEU A 167 5.43 2.29 15.21
CA LEU A 167 6.38 2.94 16.13
C LEU A 167 7.14 4.07 15.44
N ARG A 168 7.72 3.83 14.26
CA ARG A 168 8.42 4.88 13.50
C ARG A 168 7.51 6.04 13.11
N THR A 169 6.29 5.71 12.70
CA THR A 169 5.28 6.72 12.33
C THR A 169 4.94 7.60 13.52
N PHE A 170 4.67 7.03 14.69
CA PHE A 170 4.35 7.78 15.90
C PHE A 170 5.55 8.54 16.47
N VAL A 171 6.77 8.00 16.41
CA VAL A 171 7.99 8.74 16.79
C VAL A 171 8.12 9.99 15.92
N THR A 172 7.95 9.83 14.60
CA THR A 172 8.00 10.94 13.65
C THR A 172 6.85 11.93 13.87
N LEU A 173 5.65 11.45 14.19
CA LEU A 173 4.48 12.27 14.54
C LEU A 173 4.79 13.19 15.73
N LEU A 174 5.44 12.65 16.76
CA LEU A 174 5.79 13.38 17.97
C LEU A 174 7.12 14.14 17.85
N GLY A 175 7.65 14.31 16.64
CA GLY A 175 8.83 15.13 16.36
C GLY A 175 10.18 14.46 16.65
N GLY A 176 10.20 13.15 16.87
CA GLY A 176 11.42 12.37 17.02
C GLY A 176 12.03 11.93 15.69
N GLU A 177 13.32 11.62 15.71
CA GLU A 177 14.04 11.05 14.57
C GLU A 177 13.97 9.52 14.59
N THR A 178 13.86 8.91 13.41
CA THR A 178 13.88 7.45 13.25
C THR A 178 15.05 7.02 12.38
N GLN A 179 15.66 5.89 12.71
CA GLN A 179 16.76 5.29 11.94
C GLN A 179 16.39 3.87 11.52
N ALA A 180 16.83 3.46 10.33
CA ALA A 180 16.63 2.10 9.85
C ALA A 180 17.50 1.11 10.64
N GLY A 181 16.97 -0.09 10.92
CA GLY A 181 17.71 -1.16 11.61
C GLY A 181 17.73 -1.05 13.15
N VAL A 182 17.12 -0.02 13.73
CA VAL A 182 16.97 0.09 15.20
C VAL A 182 15.94 -0.93 15.72
N PRO A 183 16.22 -1.65 16.82
CA PRO A 183 15.25 -2.57 17.42
C PRO A 183 13.92 -1.89 17.81
N ALA A 184 12.82 -2.66 17.69
CA ALA A 184 11.49 -2.16 18.02
C ALA A 184 11.36 -1.75 19.49
N SER A 185 12.00 -2.49 20.41
CA SER A 185 12.02 -2.17 21.85
C SER A 185 12.65 -0.80 22.12
N ARG A 186 13.79 -0.48 21.48
CA ARG A 186 14.41 0.85 21.58
C ARG A 186 13.53 1.95 20.99
N THR A 187 12.96 1.71 19.81
CA THR A 187 12.05 2.69 19.16
C THR A 187 10.79 2.94 20.01
N ASN A 188 10.26 1.90 20.66
CA ASN A 188 9.14 2.00 21.59
C ASN A 188 9.50 2.84 22.83
N ARG A 189 10.67 2.63 23.43
CA ARG A 189 11.15 3.44 24.55
C ARG A 189 11.34 4.91 24.15
N GLN A 190 11.93 5.17 22.99
CA GLN A 190 12.05 6.51 22.44
C GLN A 190 10.67 7.17 22.27
N LEU A 191 9.68 6.45 21.74
CA LEU A 191 8.32 6.96 21.63
C LEU A 191 7.75 7.33 23.01
N ARG A 192 7.95 6.47 24.01
CA ARG A 192 7.48 6.72 25.38
C ARG A 192 8.17 7.93 26.02
N GLU A 193 9.46 8.13 25.77
CA GLU A 193 10.19 9.32 26.23
C GLU A 193 9.63 10.60 25.60
N LEU A 194 9.33 10.58 24.30
CA LEU A 194 8.68 11.70 23.62
C LEU A 194 7.30 12.00 24.20
N VAL A 195 6.48 10.97 24.44
CA VAL A 195 5.16 11.10 25.08
C VAL A 195 5.30 11.75 26.46
N ARG A 196 6.26 11.30 27.29
CA ARG A 196 6.46 11.85 28.64
C ARG A 196 7.05 13.25 28.67
N SER A 197 7.69 13.70 27.60
CA SER A 197 8.23 15.05 27.48
C SER A 197 7.18 16.12 27.12
N ARG A 198 5.95 15.70 26.84
CA ARG A 198 4.88 16.52 26.28
C ARG A 198 3.81 16.80 27.32
N GLU A 199 3.46 18.08 27.49
CA GLU A 199 2.47 18.53 28.47
C GLU A 199 1.07 17.98 28.17
N GLU A 200 0.73 17.77 26.89
CA GLU A 200 -0.58 17.27 26.48
C GLU A 200 -0.89 15.84 26.96
N PHE A 201 0.13 15.05 27.29
CA PHE A 201 -0.01 13.69 27.81
C PHE A 201 0.24 13.60 29.32
N GLU A 202 0.30 14.72 30.03
CA GLU A 202 0.51 14.72 31.48
C GLU A 202 -0.61 13.97 32.21
N GLY A 203 -0.24 12.96 33.00
CA GLY A 203 -1.17 12.12 33.74
C GLY A 203 -1.94 11.11 32.88
N TRP A 204 -1.55 10.91 31.61
CA TRP A 204 -2.12 9.85 30.78
C TRP A 204 -1.45 8.51 31.05
N THR A 205 -2.22 7.42 30.99
CA THR A 205 -1.70 6.06 31.05
C THR A 205 -1.22 5.60 29.68
N GLU A 206 -0.34 4.60 29.66
CA GLU A 206 0.20 4.04 28.42
C GLU A 206 -0.93 3.47 27.50
N GLN A 207 -2.03 3.02 28.10
CA GLN A 207 -3.24 2.55 27.40
C GLN A 207 -4.02 3.71 26.74
N GLU A 208 -4.18 4.83 27.44
CA GLU A 208 -4.81 6.04 26.89
C GLU A 208 -4.02 6.56 25.69
N VAL A 209 -2.69 6.64 25.82
CA VAL A 209 -1.78 7.10 24.75
C VAL A 209 -1.87 6.20 23.52
N MET A 210 -1.80 4.87 23.69
CA MET A 210 -1.95 3.93 22.59
C MET A 210 -3.27 4.13 21.85
N ARG A 211 -4.39 4.18 22.57
CA ARG A 211 -5.72 4.32 21.95
C ARG A 211 -5.88 5.65 21.24
N PHE A 212 -5.37 6.74 21.82
CA PHE A 212 -5.36 8.05 21.17
C PHE A 212 -4.58 8.04 19.85
N LEU A 213 -3.34 7.54 19.88
CA LEU A 213 -2.49 7.47 18.69
C LEU A 213 -3.14 6.64 17.58
N TYR A 214 -3.70 5.48 17.91
CA TYR A 214 -4.39 4.65 16.91
C TYR A 214 -5.75 5.20 16.47
N LYS A 215 -6.47 5.94 17.32
CA LYS A 215 -7.76 6.54 16.96
C LYS A 215 -7.59 7.69 15.97
N HIS A 216 -6.58 8.54 16.20
CA HIS A 216 -6.44 9.81 15.47
C HIS A 216 -5.33 9.80 14.42
N PHE A 217 -4.34 8.91 14.55
CA PHE A 217 -3.13 8.91 13.71
C PHE A 217 -2.79 7.52 13.18
N ASN A 218 -3.78 6.64 13.02
CA ASN A 218 -3.55 5.26 12.57
C ASN A 218 -2.72 5.21 11.28
N PRO A 219 -1.53 4.58 11.28
CA PRO A 219 -0.67 4.48 10.10
C PRO A 219 -1.21 3.57 8.99
N ARG A 220 -2.25 2.76 9.26
CA ARG A 220 -2.82 1.83 8.26
C ARG A 220 -3.56 2.58 7.15
N GLN A 221 -3.24 2.26 5.89
CA GLN A 221 -4.06 2.62 4.73
C GLN A 221 -5.35 1.80 4.75
N ARG A 222 -6.51 2.44 4.93
CA ARG A 222 -7.81 1.78 5.03
C ARG A 222 -8.35 1.44 3.65
N THR A 223 -7.94 0.28 3.13
CA THR A 223 -8.49 -0.26 1.87
C THR A 223 -9.96 -0.65 2.04
N ILE A 224 -10.79 -0.31 1.04
CA ILE A 224 -12.20 -0.70 1.00
C ILE A 224 -12.30 -2.06 0.30
N TRP A 225 -12.98 -3.01 0.92
CA TRP A 225 -13.13 -4.36 0.38
C TRP A 225 -14.57 -4.62 -0.04
N LYS A 226 -14.75 -5.52 -0.99
CA LYS A 226 -16.04 -6.10 -1.37
C LYS A 226 -16.07 -7.55 -0.95
N ILE A 227 -17.25 -8.02 -0.57
CA ILE A 227 -17.54 -9.43 -0.31
C ILE A 227 -18.86 -9.90 -0.93
N ALA A 228 -18.84 -11.05 -1.61
CA ALA A 228 -20.03 -11.75 -2.06
C ALA A 228 -20.50 -12.76 -0.99
N PRO A 229 -21.69 -12.61 -0.40
CA PRO A 229 -22.19 -13.49 0.65
C PRO A 229 -22.71 -14.81 0.04
N GLY A 230 -21.79 -15.69 -0.32
CA GLY A 230 -22.07 -16.94 -1.02
C GLY A 230 -22.46 -16.76 -2.49
N GLU A 231 -22.57 -17.88 -3.21
CA GLU A 231 -22.92 -17.86 -4.63
C GLU A 231 -24.29 -17.17 -4.84
N ARG A 232 -24.33 -16.18 -5.75
CA ARG A 232 -25.51 -15.33 -6.02
C ARG A 232 -26.08 -14.62 -4.78
N GLY A 233 -25.27 -14.44 -3.73
CA GLY A 233 -25.69 -13.78 -2.50
C GLY A 233 -26.64 -14.62 -1.64
N ARG A 234 -26.59 -15.96 -1.75
CA ARG A 234 -27.49 -16.88 -1.01
C ARG A 234 -27.36 -16.77 0.51
N LEU A 235 -26.20 -16.35 1.03
CA LEU A 235 -25.93 -16.18 2.47
C LEU A 235 -26.24 -14.77 2.96
N TRP A 236 -26.80 -13.90 2.12
CA TRP A 236 -26.99 -12.49 2.47
C TRP A 236 -27.89 -12.29 3.69
N GLU A 237 -29.02 -13.02 3.76
CA GLU A 237 -29.94 -12.87 4.89
C GLU A 237 -29.27 -13.26 6.22
N GLU A 238 -28.51 -14.35 6.21
CA GLU A 238 -27.74 -14.79 7.38
C GLU A 238 -26.66 -13.77 7.79
N CYS A 239 -25.86 -13.32 6.81
CA CYS A 239 -24.79 -12.33 7.03
C CYS A 239 -25.34 -11.00 7.57
N ARG A 240 -26.52 -10.58 7.08
CA ARG A 240 -27.21 -9.37 7.53
C ARG A 240 -27.74 -9.53 8.95
N ASP A 241 -28.49 -10.60 9.20
CA ASP A 241 -29.22 -10.79 10.46
C ASP A 241 -28.29 -11.14 11.63
N SER A 242 -27.13 -11.75 11.32
CA SER A 242 -26.11 -12.13 12.30
C SER A 242 -24.89 -11.20 12.32
N GLU A 243 -24.94 -10.09 11.57
CA GLU A 243 -23.91 -9.03 11.56
C GLU A 243 -22.48 -9.53 11.32
N PHE A 244 -22.29 -10.29 10.23
CA PHE A 244 -20.97 -10.76 9.83
C PHE A 244 -20.79 -10.84 8.31
N ILE A 245 -19.53 -11.01 7.89
CA ILE A 245 -19.14 -11.45 6.56
C ILE A 245 -18.42 -12.80 6.66
N CYS A 246 -18.54 -13.64 5.62
CA CYS A 246 -17.90 -14.95 5.61
C CYS A 246 -17.33 -15.33 4.24
N VAL A 247 -16.29 -16.17 4.25
CA VAL A 247 -15.71 -16.80 3.05
C VAL A 247 -15.64 -18.32 3.25
N GLY A 248 -15.63 -19.06 2.13
CA GLY A 248 -15.48 -20.52 2.12
C GLY A 248 -14.01 -20.93 2.21
N TRP A 249 -13.64 -22.03 1.55
CA TRP A 249 -12.32 -22.70 1.67
C TRP A 249 -12.12 -23.40 3.01
N ASP A 250 -13.18 -24.00 3.54
CA ASP A 250 -13.20 -24.69 4.82
C ASP A 250 -12.21 -25.86 4.88
N GLU A 251 -11.86 -26.45 3.73
CA GLU A 251 -10.83 -27.50 3.61
C GLU A 251 -9.42 -27.01 3.96
N LEU A 252 -9.17 -25.70 3.83
CA LEU A 252 -7.93 -25.09 4.30
C LEU A 252 -7.87 -24.98 5.82
N GLY A 253 -8.97 -25.22 6.55
CA GLY A 253 -9.02 -24.96 7.99
C GLY A 253 -8.73 -23.49 8.32
N ASP A 254 -8.49 -23.21 9.60
CA ASP A 254 -8.29 -21.84 10.12
C ASP A 254 -7.22 -21.07 9.33
N LEU A 255 -7.60 -19.96 8.67
CA LEU A 255 -6.68 -19.10 7.91
C LEU A 255 -5.61 -18.46 8.79
N GLY A 256 -5.84 -18.40 10.11
CA GLY A 256 -4.87 -18.03 11.13
C GLY A 256 -3.62 -18.92 11.13
N GLN A 257 -3.67 -20.13 10.56
CA GLN A 257 -2.51 -21.01 10.49
C GLN A 257 -1.50 -20.62 9.40
N TYR A 258 -1.93 -19.90 8.35
CA TYR A 258 -1.08 -19.55 7.21
C TYR A 258 -0.43 -18.18 7.39
N GLN A 259 0.87 -18.08 7.12
CA GLN A 259 1.67 -16.92 7.55
C GLN A 259 2.06 -16.00 6.41
N SER A 260 1.95 -16.50 5.18
CA SER A 260 2.25 -15.75 3.96
C SER A 260 1.29 -16.16 2.85
N ASP A 261 1.12 -15.27 1.90
CA ASP A 261 0.39 -15.54 0.67
C ASP A 261 0.98 -16.74 -0.08
N THR A 262 2.31 -16.91 -0.01
CA THR A 262 3.04 -18.03 -0.60
C THR A 262 2.69 -19.36 0.07
N GLU A 263 2.61 -19.40 1.39
CA GLU A 263 2.24 -20.60 2.16
C GLU A 263 0.78 -20.98 1.93
N LEU A 264 -0.12 -19.98 2.00
CA LEU A 264 -1.53 -20.19 1.71
C LEU A 264 -1.71 -20.64 0.25
N LYS A 265 -0.94 -20.09 -0.69
CA LYS A 265 -0.90 -20.56 -2.07
C LYS A 265 -0.48 -22.03 -2.16
N GLN A 266 0.59 -22.43 -1.48
CA GLN A 266 1.02 -23.84 -1.49
C GLN A 266 -0.06 -24.78 -0.95
N ALA A 267 -0.77 -24.36 0.10
CA ALA A 267 -1.88 -25.12 0.66
C ALA A 267 -3.08 -25.21 -0.31
N LEU A 268 -3.37 -24.12 -1.02
CA LEU A 268 -4.37 -24.06 -2.08
C LEU A 268 -3.98 -25.00 -3.24
N ASP A 269 -2.72 -24.99 -3.67
CA ASP A 269 -2.21 -25.87 -4.73
C ASP A 269 -2.27 -27.35 -4.32
N ALA A 270 -2.01 -27.66 -3.05
CA ALA A 270 -2.05 -29.03 -2.54
C ALA A 270 -3.48 -29.61 -2.51
N HIS A 271 -4.48 -28.81 -2.13
CA HIS A 271 -5.89 -29.24 -2.11
C HIS A 271 -6.53 -29.23 -3.49
N TRP A 272 -6.08 -28.33 -4.38
CA TRP A 272 -6.63 -28.15 -5.73
C TRP A 272 -5.55 -28.14 -6.82
N PRO A 273 -4.86 -29.27 -7.06
CA PRO A 273 -3.70 -29.32 -7.97
C PRO A 273 -4.02 -29.28 -9.47
N ARG A 274 -5.31 -29.30 -9.88
CA ARG A 274 -5.74 -29.37 -11.30
C ARG A 274 -6.84 -28.41 -11.72
N SER A 275 -7.50 -27.75 -10.77
CA SER A 275 -8.22 -26.50 -11.06
C SER A 275 -7.21 -25.36 -11.03
N SER A 276 -7.62 -24.12 -11.31
CA SER A 276 -6.87 -22.91 -10.96
C SER A 276 -6.68 -22.83 -9.43
N GLY A 277 -5.88 -23.77 -8.90
CA GLY A 277 -5.41 -23.89 -7.54
C GLY A 277 -4.82 -22.55 -7.15
N GLY A 278 -5.24 -22.08 -5.98
CA GLY A 278 -5.28 -20.66 -5.64
C GLY A 278 -4.17 -19.83 -6.24
N SER A 279 -4.57 -18.82 -7.02
CA SER A 279 -3.63 -17.79 -7.44
C SER A 279 -3.02 -17.13 -6.21
N LEU A 280 -1.80 -16.62 -6.33
CA LEU A 280 -1.17 -15.88 -5.24
C LEU A 280 -2.04 -14.66 -4.87
N THR A 281 -2.75 -14.10 -5.85
CA THR A 281 -3.82 -13.13 -5.67
C THR A 281 -4.97 -13.64 -4.77
N LEU A 282 -5.49 -14.86 -4.96
CA LEU A 282 -6.51 -15.44 -4.07
C LEU A 282 -5.96 -15.59 -2.65
N ALA A 283 -4.74 -16.11 -2.50
CA ALA A 283 -4.09 -16.25 -1.20
C ALA A 283 -3.94 -14.89 -0.49
N ARG A 284 -3.46 -13.86 -1.19
CA ARG A 284 -3.40 -12.49 -0.65
C ARG A 284 -4.76 -11.97 -0.22
N ARG A 285 -5.81 -12.22 -1.00
CA ARG A 285 -7.19 -11.78 -0.69
C ARG A 285 -7.75 -12.49 0.55
N LEU A 286 -7.51 -13.79 0.70
CA LEU A 286 -7.91 -14.55 1.89
C LEU A 286 -7.15 -14.08 3.14
N LEU A 287 -5.86 -13.79 3.03
CA LEU A 287 -5.11 -13.20 4.14
C LEU A 287 -5.57 -11.77 4.45
N ALA A 288 -5.89 -10.97 3.42
CA ALA A 288 -6.46 -9.64 3.63
C ALA A 288 -7.82 -9.70 4.33
N PHE A 289 -8.65 -10.69 4.02
CA PHE A 289 -9.91 -10.96 4.74
C PHE A 289 -9.65 -11.31 6.21
N ARG A 290 -8.69 -12.20 6.47
CA ARG A 290 -8.28 -12.58 7.84
C ARG A 290 -7.75 -11.37 8.63
N ASP A 291 -7.04 -10.46 7.95
CA ASP A 291 -6.36 -9.31 8.56
C ASP A 291 -7.25 -8.05 8.67
N LEU A 292 -8.55 -8.16 8.37
CA LEU A 292 -9.54 -7.09 8.59
C LEU A 292 -9.63 -6.73 10.08
N GLU A 293 -9.67 -5.43 10.34
CA GLU A 293 -9.76 -4.87 11.69
C GLU A 293 -10.96 -3.96 11.87
N THR A 294 -11.36 -3.76 13.13
CA THR A 294 -12.44 -2.85 13.50
C THR A 294 -12.25 -1.47 12.85
N GLY A 295 -13.26 -1.03 12.13
CA GLY A 295 -13.25 0.24 11.38
C GLY A 295 -12.95 0.12 9.88
N ASP A 296 -12.47 -1.04 9.40
CA ASP A 296 -12.36 -1.31 7.97
C ASP A 296 -13.74 -1.31 7.30
N ARG A 297 -13.77 -0.94 6.02
CA ARG A 297 -15.02 -0.78 5.25
C ARG A 297 -15.18 -1.92 4.28
N VAL A 298 -16.39 -2.48 4.26
CA VAL A 298 -16.76 -3.57 3.35
C VAL A 298 -18.01 -3.24 2.53
N VAL A 299 -18.17 -3.91 1.40
CA VAL A 299 -19.35 -3.80 0.52
C VAL A 299 -19.88 -5.20 0.26
N ALA A 300 -21.10 -5.49 0.72
CA ALA A 300 -21.80 -6.71 0.32
C ALA A 300 -22.42 -6.51 -1.06
N ASN A 301 -22.30 -7.50 -1.94
CA ASN A 301 -22.83 -7.42 -3.29
C ASN A 301 -23.63 -8.67 -3.70
N ARG A 302 -24.46 -8.52 -4.74
CA ARG A 302 -25.05 -9.63 -5.49
C ARG A 302 -24.65 -9.51 -6.95
N GLY A 303 -24.11 -10.58 -7.52
CA GLY A 303 -23.59 -10.54 -8.90
C GLY A 303 -22.51 -9.46 -9.08
N MET A 304 -22.45 -8.88 -10.28
CA MET A 304 -21.45 -7.87 -10.65
C MET A 304 -22.00 -6.43 -10.57
N ASP A 305 -23.31 -6.25 -10.42
CA ASP A 305 -24.00 -4.98 -10.64
C ASP A 305 -24.95 -4.58 -9.50
N GLU A 306 -24.96 -5.29 -8.36
CA GLU A 306 -25.85 -4.98 -7.24
C GLU A 306 -25.06 -4.86 -5.94
N VAL A 307 -25.22 -3.72 -5.26
CA VAL A 307 -24.76 -3.48 -3.88
C VAL A 307 -25.90 -3.82 -2.95
N LEU A 308 -25.67 -4.76 -2.03
CA LEU A 308 -26.64 -5.18 -1.02
C LEU A 308 -26.58 -4.30 0.23
N ALA A 309 -25.37 -3.93 0.64
CA ALA A 309 -25.12 -3.05 1.78
C ALA A 309 -23.66 -2.58 1.80
N THR A 310 -23.39 -1.53 2.56
CA THR A 310 -22.04 -1.24 3.04
C THR A 310 -21.92 -1.67 4.50
N GLY A 311 -20.74 -2.08 4.94
CA GLY A 311 -20.51 -2.48 6.31
C GLY A 311 -19.26 -1.84 6.90
N ARG A 312 -19.24 -1.73 8.23
CA ARG A 312 -18.04 -1.43 9.01
C ARG A 312 -17.68 -2.66 9.83
N VAL A 313 -16.44 -3.12 9.71
CA VAL A 313 -15.92 -4.23 10.52
C VAL A 313 -15.97 -3.84 12.00
N ASP A 314 -16.49 -4.72 12.83
CA ASP A 314 -16.73 -4.52 14.27
C ASP A 314 -16.02 -5.57 15.15
N GLY A 315 -15.13 -6.35 14.55
CA GLY A 315 -14.33 -7.32 15.28
C GLY A 315 -13.24 -7.91 14.40
N SER A 316 -12.47 -8.84 14.96
CA SER A 316 -11.47 -9.57 14.20
C SER A 316 -12.04 -10.85 13.59
N TYR A 317 -11.32 -11.36 12.60
CA TYR A 317 -11.48 -12.71 12.08
C TYR A 317 -11.58 -13.79 13.17
N ARG A 318 -12.47 -14.76 12.94
CA ARG A 318 -12.55 -16.02 13.68
C ARG A 318 -12.84 -17.19 12.74
N TYR A 319 -12.33 -18.36 13.10
CA TYR A 319 -12.71 -19.63 12.51
C TYR A 319 -13.81 -20.27 13.37
N ASP A 320 -14.97 -20.51 12.79
CA ASP A 320 -16.18 -21.03 13.43
C ASP A 320 -16.51 -22.43 12.89
N PRO A 321 -16.00 -23.50 13.54
CA PRO A 321 -16.17 -24.87 13.07
C PRO A 321 -17.57 -25.44 13.29
N ASP A 322 -18.43 -24.75 14.04
CA ASP A 322 -19.80 -25.20 14.33
C ASP A 322 -20.77 -24.84 13.20
N ARG A 323 -20.33 -24.01 12.25
CA ARG A 323 -21.08 -23.68 11.02
C ARG A 323 -21.08 -24.88 10.07
N PRO A 324 -22.14 -25.06 9.25
CA PRO A 324 -22.18 -26.15 8.26
C PRO A 324 -21.28 -25.89 7.04
N GLU A 325 -21.03 -24.63 6.70
CA GLU A 325 -20.15 -24.16 5.63
C GLU A 325 -19.75 -22.69 5.89
N PHE A 326 -18.68 -22.22 5.24
CA PHE A 326 -18.16 -20.85 5.38
C PHE A 326 -17.75 -20.55 6.82
N HIS A 327 -16.78 -21.31 7.33
CA HIS A 327 -16.29 -21.25 8.70
C HIS A 327 -15.46 -19.99 8.99
N HIS A 328 -15.06 -19.25 7.97
CA HIS A 328 -14.25 -18.04 8.11
C HIS A 328 -15.14 -16.81 8.26
N VAL A 329 -15.16 -16.19 9.44
CA VAL A 329 -16.13 -15.14 9.78
C VAL A 329 -15.43 -13.88 10.30
N VAL A 330 -15.93 -12.71 9.91
CA VAL A 330 -15.52 -11.40 10.46
C VAL A 330 -16.80 -10.62 10.85
N PRO A 331 -16.94 -10.13 12.08
CA PRO A 331 -18.09 -9.31 12.50
C PRO A 331 -18.17 -7.97 11.76
N VAL A 332 -19.37 -7.58 11.34
CA VAL A 332 -19.63 -6.36 10.56
C VAL A 332 -20.98 -5.76 10.93
N VAL A 333 -20.99 -4.46 11.22
CA VAL A 333 -22.22 -3.67 11.33
C VAL A 333 -22.63 -3.17 9.94
N TRP A 334 -23.83 -3.54 9.50
CA TRP A 334 -24.35 -3.22 8.17
C TRP A 334 -25.10 -1.90 8.12
N ASP A 335 -24.94 -1.20 7.00
CA ASP A 335 -25.72 -0.04 6.58
C ASP A 335 -26.37 -0.35 5.23
N LEU A 336 -27.67 -0.59 5.29
CA LEU A 336 -28.53 -0.92 4.14
C LEU A 336 -28.91 0.31 3.31
N SER A 337 -28.66 1.53 3.81
CA SER A 337 -29.07 2.76 3.12
C SER A 337 -28.40 2.94 1.77
N HIS A 338 -27.30 2.24 1.51
CA HIS A 338 -26.56 2.29 0.24
C HIS A 338 -26.94 1.18 -0.76
N ALA A 339 -27.90 0.31 -0.43
CA ALA A 339 -28.33 -0.78 -1.29
C ALA A 339 -28.90 -0.26 -2.62
N GLN A 340 -28.32 -0.70 -3.75
CA GLN A 340 -28.73 -0.24 -5.08
C GLN A 340 -28.19 -1.14 -6.20
N LYS A 341 -28.81 -1.07 -7.37
CA LYS A 341 -28.21 -1.57 -8.62
C LYS A 341 -27.32 -0.51 -9.24
N LEU A 342 -26.11 -0.92 -9.61
CA LEU A 342 -25.14 -0.13 -10.34
C LEU A 342 -25.54 -0.05 -11.81
N SER A 343 -25.31 1.10 -12.43
CA SER A 343 -25.65 1.33 -13.85
C SER A 343 -24.80 0.50 -14.83
N LYS A 344 -23.66 -0.02 -14.37
CA LYS A 344 -22.78 -0.91 -15.13
C LYS A 344 -22.28 -2.06 -14.24
N PRO A 345 -22.23 -3.30 -14.76
CA PRO A 345 -21.57 -4.40 -14.07
C PRO A 345 -20.09 -4.09 -13.85
N GLN A 346 -19.61 -4.36 -12.64
CA GLN A 346 -18.21 -4.29 -12.26
C GLN A 346 -17.56 -5.63 -12.62
N ARG A 347 -16.62 -5.69 -13.57
CA ARG A 347 -16.03 -6.97 -14.00
C ARG A 347 -15.10 -7.59 -12.95
N GLY A 348 -14.33 -6.75 -12.24
CA GLY A 348 -13.46 -7.17 -11.12
C GLY A 348 -14.22 -7.70 -9.89
N TRP A 349 -15.55 -7.65 -9.93
CA TRP A 349 -16.46 -8.06 -8.86
C TRP A 349 -16.92 -9.52 -8.98
N ARG A 350 -16.32 -10.30 -9.89
CA ARG A 350 -16.55 -11.75 -10.04
C ARG A 350 -16.03 -12.57 -8.87
N SER A 351 -14.91 -12.17 -8.27
CA SER A 351 -14.33 -12.88 -7.13
C SER A 351 -15.07 -12.60 -5.84
N THR A 352 -15.07 -13.58 -4.93
CA THR A 352 -15.75 -13.49 -3.62
C THR A 352 -15.27 -12.32 -2.79
N PHE A 353 -13.96 -12.05 -2.78
CA PHE A 353 -13.36 -10.95 -2.05
C PHE A 353 -12.45 -10.16 -2.99
N ALA A 354 -12.59 -8.84 -3.02
CA ALA A 354 -11.82 -7.96 -3.93
C ALA A 354 -11.71 -6.54 -3.36
N LYS A 355 -10.69 -5.80 -3.78
CA LYS A 355 -10.62 -4.37 -3.49
C LYS A 355 -11.72 -3.61 -4.22
N VAL A 356 -12.25 -2.59 -3.57
CA VAL A 356 -13.19 -1.63 -4.16
C VAL A 356 -12.43 -0.35 -4.40
N ASP A 357 -12.48 0.12 -5.64
CA ASP A 357 -11.97 1.44 -5.99
C ASP A 357 -12.66 2.52 -5.10
N PRO A 358 -11.90 3.37 -4.39
CA PRO A 358 -12.48 4.37 -3.48
C PRO A 358 -13.49 5.31 -4.16
N SER A 359 -13.27 5.63 -5.44
CA SER A 359 -14.17 6.49 -6.20
C SER A 359 -15.49 5.80 -6.54
N LEU A 360 -15.46 4.49 -6.81
CA LEU A 360 -16.67 3.70 -6.96
C LEU A 360 -17.46 3.67 -5.65
N PHE A 361 -16.79 3.45 -4.52
CA PHE A 361 -17.42 3.46 -3.19
C PHE A 361 -18.08 4.81 -2.88
N ALA A 362 -17.37 5.91 -3.13
CA ALA A 362 -17.89 7.26 -2.94
C ALA A 362 -19.14 7.53 -3.79
N ARG A 363 -19.18 7.04 -5.04
CA ARG A 363 -20.31 7.26 -5.95
C ARG A 363 -21.63 6.67 -5.44
N PHE A 364 -21.63 5.40 -5.04
CA PHE A 364 -22.88 4.75 -4.62
C PHE A 364 -23.26 5.12 -3.18
N THR A 365 -22.31 5.58 -2.36
CA THR A 365 -22.63 6.11 -1.02
C THR A 365 -23.15 7.55 -1.05
N ALA A 366 -22.69 8.38 -1.99
CA ALA A 366 -23.17 9.76 -2.14
C ALA A 366 -24.62 9.86 -2.63
N HIS A 367 -25.12 8.88 -3.40
CA HIS A 367 -26.43 8.95 -4.06
C HIS A 367 -27.63 8.90 -3.09
N ASN A 368 -27.44 8.52 -1.82
CA ASN A 368 -28.54 8.36 -0.85
C ASN A 368 -28.54 9.36 0.32
N ALA A 369 -27.60 10.30 0.39
CA ALA A 369 -27.66 11.39 1.38
C ALA A 369 -28.82 12.39 1.13
N GLY A 370 -29.55 12.25 0.02
CA GLY A 370 -30.57 13.20 -0.44
C GLY A 370 -32.05 12.79 -0.30
N SER A 371 -32.40 11.64 0.28
CA SER A 371 -33.81 11.16 0.25
C SER A 371 -34.65 11.45 1.50
N HIS A 372 -34.14 12.19 2.48
CA HIS A 372 -34.92 12.69 3.63
C HIS A 372 -34.77 14.21 3.83
N SER A 373 -35.28 15.01 2.90
CA SER A 373 -35.80 16.35 3.23
C SER A 373 -36.84 16.79 2.19
N ALA A 374 -37.94 17.33 2.69
CA ALA A 374 -39.05 17.86 1.90
C ALA A 374 -38.61 19.04 1.02
N PRO A 375 -39.30 19.32 -0.11
CA PRO A 375 -38.86 20.33 -1.07
C PRO A 375 -39.04 21.74 -0.51
N GLY A 376 -37.93 22.39 -0.18
CA GLY A 376 -37.88 23.80 0.25
C GLY A 376 -36.69 24.50 -0.38
N THR A 377 -36.98 25.32 -1.41
CA THR A 377 -36.25 26.51 -1.90
C THR A 377 -34.72 26.53 -1.81
N GLY A 378 -34.10 26.59 -2.99
CA GLY A 378 -32.66 26.54 -3.17
C GLY A 378 -31.88 27.66 -2.47
N GLN A 379 -30.86 27.23 -1.73
CA GLN A 379 -29.59 27.90 -1.57
C GLN A 379 -28.51 26.82 -1.69
N ALA A 380 -27.56 27.05 -2.59
CA ALA A 380 -26.40 26.18 -2.77
C ALA A 380 -25.59 26.18 -1.46
N GLN A 381 -25.71 25.10 -0.69
CA GLN A 381 -24.82 24.84 0.44
C GLN A 381 -23.51 24.25 -0.10
N ALA A 382 -22.40 24.86 0.31
CA ALA A 382 -21.04 24.42 0.04
C ALA A 382 -20.89 22.94 0.42
N GLY A 383 -20.52 22.12 -0.57
CA GLY A 383 -20.55 20.68 -0.50
C GLY A 383 -19.58 20.08 0.52
N ALA A 384 -20.00 18.97 1.11
CA ALA A 384 -19.15 18.11 1.92
C ALA A 384 -17.87 17.73 1.14
N PRO A 385 -16.70 17.61 1.82
CA PRO A 385 -15.44 17.29 1.16
C PRO A 385 -15.53 15.93 0.46
N VAL A 386 -15.29 15.90 -0.85
CA VAL A 386 -15.16 14.67 -1.63
C VAL A 386 -13.92 13.93 -1.13
N ALA A 387 -14.10 12.70 -0.62
CA ALA A 387 -12.99 11.87 -0.19
C ALA A 387 -12.12 11.49 -1.39
N LEU A 388 -10.82 11.79 -1.31
CA LEU A 388 -9.86 11.47 -2.36
C LEU A 388 -9.52 9.96 -2.34
N PRO A 389 -9.25 9.34 -3.50
CA PRO A 389 -8.62 8.03 -3.57
C PRO A 389 -7.28 7.99 -2.81
N ASP A 390 -6.97 6.87 -2.16
CA ASP A 390 -5.77 6.73 -1.31
C ASP A 390 -4.47 7.02 -2.08
N ASP A 391 -4.35 6.55 -3.32
CA ASP A 391 -3.20 6.79 -4.18
C ASP A 391 -3.01 8.29 -4.48
N VAL A 392 -4.10 9.00 -4.79
CA VAL A 392 -4.10 10.45 -4.97
C VAL A 392 -3.75 11.15 -3.67
N GLN A 393 -4.31 10.73 -2.53
CA GLN A 393 -4.01 11.32 -1.22
C GLN A 393 -2.52 11.21 -0.88
N VAL A 394 -1.88 10.06 -1.13
CA VAL A 394 -0.43 9.88 -0.91
C VAL A 394 0.39 10.88 -1.74
N VAL A 395 -0.01 11.16 -2.98
CA VAL A 395 0.63 12.19 -3.82
C VAL A 395 0.43 13.59 -3.23
N MET A 396 -0.78 13.89 -2.75
CA MET A 396 -1.10 15.18 -2.11
C MET A 396 -0.26 15.41 -0.86
N ASP A 397 -0.16 14.42 0.03
CA ASP A 397 0.65 14.47 1.25
C ASP A 397 2.15 14.67 0.92
N ALA A 398 2.63 14.00 -0.12
CA ALA A 398 4.00 14.16 -0.60
C ALA A 398 4.26 15.58 -1.15
N LEU A 399 3.31 16.14 -1.90
CA LEU A 399 3.36 17.50 -2.43
C LEU A 399 3.27 18.56 -1.34
N GLU A 400 2.46 18.35 -0.31
CA GLU A 400 2.37 19.25 0.85
C GLU A 400 3.71 19.27 1.61
N ARG A 401 4.29 18.09 1.87
CA ARG A 401 5.53 17.96 2.63
C ARG A 401 6.78 18.44 1.90
N LYS A 402 6.90 18.16 0.60
CA LYS A 402 8.15 18.42 -0.17
C LYS A 402 7.99 19.50 -1.23
N GLY A 403 6.77 19.87 -1.61
CA GLY A 403 6.49 20.77 -2.72
C GLY A 403 6.61 20.11 -4.10
N GLN A 404 7.27 18.95 -4.17
CA GLN A 404 7.51 18.22 -5.41
C GLN A 404 7.65 16.71 -5.19
N VAL A 405 7.17 15.94 -6.16
CA VAL A 405 7.12 14.48 -6.13
C VAL A 405 7.49 13.88 -7.48
N ILE A 406 8.14 12.72 -7.48
CA ILE A 406 8.39 11.87 -8.65
C ILE A 406 7.65 10.56 -8.43
N LEU A 407 6.71 10.27 -9.33
CA LEU A 407 6.05 8.97 -9.45
C LEU A 407 6.92 8.09 -10.32
N HIS A 408 7.44 6.98 -9.78
CA HIS A 408 8.37 6.13 -10.52
C HIS A 408 7.96 4.66 -10.52
N GLY A 409 8.31 3.97 -11.60
CA GLY A 409 8.07 2.55 -11.72
C GLY A 409 8.02 2.09 -13.18
N PRO A 410 7.73 0.81 -13.39
CA PRO A 410 7.73 0.20 -14.72
C PRO A 410 6.68 0.84 -15.66
N PRO A 411 6.83 0.72 -16.99
CA PRO A 411 5.87 1.30 -17.92
C PRO A 411 4.48 0.64 -17.81
N GLY A 412 3.43 1.42 -18.09
CA GLY A 412 2.05 0.93 -18.05
C GLY A 412 1.43 0.80 -16.65
N THR A 413 2.09 1.26 -15.57
CA THR A 413 1.57 1.16 -14.19
C THR A 413 0.62 2.30 -13.78
N GLY A 414 0.32 3.24 -14.69
CA GLY A 414 -0.64 4.33 -14.41
C GLY A 414 -0.04 5.59 -13.76
N LYS A 415 1.28 5.79 -13.79
CA LYS A 415 1.96 7.00 -13.25
C LYS A 415 1.36 8.31 -13.76
N THR A 416 1.22 8.46 -15.07
CA THR A 416 0.66 9.68 -15.68
C THR A 416 -0.83 9.84 -15.35
N ARG A 417 -1.59 8.74 -15.27
CA ARG A 417 -2.98 8.74 -14.79
C ARG A 417 -3.06 9.28 -13.36
N LEU A 418 -2.19 8.81 -12.47
CA LEU A 418 -2.13 9.24 -11.07
C LEU A 418 -1.70 10.72 -10.94
N ALA A 419 -0.70 11.16 -11.71
CA ALA A 419 -0.28 12.57 -11.75
C ALA A 419 -1.42 13.50 -12.17
N LEU A 420 -2.17 13.13 -13.22
CA LEU A 420 -3.34 13.89 -13.68
C LEU A 420 -4.51 13.82 -12.69
N GLY A 421 -4.66 12.71 -11.96
CA GLY A 421 -5.64 12.59 -10.88
C GLY A 421 -5.35 13.57 -9.73
N ALA A 422 -4.09 13.63 -9.28
CA ALA A 422 -3.66 14.62 -8.29
C ALA A 422 -3.79 16.06 -8.80
N ALA A 423 -3.54 16.30 -10.09
CA ALA A 423 -3.75 17.60 -10.71
C ALA A 423 -5.22 18.04 -10.69
N LEU A 424 -6.15 17.14 -11.03
CA LEU A 424 -7.59 17.42 -10.94
C LEU A 424 -8.03 17.71 -9.50
N ALA A 425 -7.53 16.95 -8.53
CA ALA A 425 -7.80 17.20 -7.12
C ALA A 425 -7.31 18.59 -6.68
N LEU A 426 -6.09 18.98 -7.05
CA LEU A 426 -5.53 20.31 -6.79
C LEU A 426 -6.31 21.44 -7.49
N ASP A 427 -6.87 21.15 -8.67
CA ASP A 427 -7.69 22.11 -9.42
C ASP A 427 -9.10 22.26 -8.82
N GLY A 428 -9.45 21.48 -7.79
CA GLY A 428 -10.77 21.50 -7.14
C GLY A 428 -11.81 20.63 -7.83
N ARG A 429 -11.38 19.70 -8.70
CA ARG A 429 -12.23 18.79 -9.48
C ARG A 429 -12.09 17.34 -9.03
N ALA A 430 -11.97 17.12 -7.72
CA ALA A 430 -11.85 15.78 -7.14
C ALA A 430 -13.08 14.90 -7.44
N ASP A 431 -14.24 15.52 -7.63
CA ASP A 431 -15.51 14.87 -7.98
C ASP A 431 -15.45 14.11 -9.30
N VAL A 432 -14.63 14.56 -10.26
CA VAL A 432 -14.51 13.90 -11.57
C VAL A 432 -13.63 12.65 -11.54
N LEU A 433 -12.87 12.40 -10.46
CA LEU A 433 -11.95 11.25 -10.41
C LEU A 433 -12.66 9.91 -10.54
N GLY A 434 -13.92 9.83 -10.08
CA GLY A 434 -14.76 8.63 -10.17
C GLY A 434 -15.65 8.54 -11.41
N THR A 435 -15.60 9.52 -12.31
CA THR A 435 -16.44 9.54 -13.52
C THR A 435 -15.85 8.65 -14.63
N ASP A 436 -16.62 8.45 -15.70
CA ASP A 436 -16.13 7.68 -16.84
C ASP A 436 -14.90 8.34 -17.50
N ALA A 437 -14.18 7.55 -18.30
CA ALA A 437 -12.93 7.97 -18.92
C ALA A 437 -13.08 9.20 -19.82
N ARG A 438 -14.24 9.37 -20.48
CA ARG A 438 -14.48 10.50 -21.37
C ARG A 438 -14.67 11.78 -20.57
N GLN A 439 -15.52 11.75 -19.54
CA GLN A 439 -15.73 12.89 -18.65
C GLN A 439 -14.43 13.31 -17.97
N ARG A 440 -13.60 12.34 -17.55
CA ARG A 440 -12.27 12.62 -17.00
C ARG A 440 -11.35 13.28 -18.02
N ALA A 441 -11.33 12.80 -19.26
CA ALA A 441 -10.51 13.39 -20.31
C ALA A 441 -10.94 14.83 -20.65
N GLU A 442 -12.25 15.10 -20.68
CA GLU A 442 -12.80 16.44 -20.89
C GLU A 442 -12.38 17.40 -19.75
N ALA A 443 -12.48 16.96 -18.48
CA ALA A 443 -12.04 17.75 -17.33
C ALA A 443 -10.52 18.00 -17.32
N GLN A 444 -9.72 17.00 -17.72
CA GLN A 444 -8.26 17.14 -17.85
C GLN A 444 -7.90 18.16 -18.93
N ALA A 445 -8.56 18.12 -20.09
CA ALA A 445 -8.34 19.08 -21.17
C ALA A 445 -8.65 20.50 -20.71
N GLU A 446 -9.80 20.71 -20.06
CA GLU A 446 -10.19 22.02 -19.55
C GLU A 446 -9.22 22.54 -18.47
N MET A 447 -8.76 21.69 -17.56
CA MET A 447 -7.73 22.04 -16.56
C MET A 447 -6.42 22.47 -17.22
N LEU A 448 -5.95 21.73 -18.23
CA LEU A 448 -4.69 22.01 -18.94
C LEU A 448 -4.77 23.24 -19.86
N HIS A 449 -5.98 23.60 -20.33
CA HIS A 449 -6.23 24.87 -21.03
C HIS A 449 -6.23 26.08 -20.10
N GLY A 450 -6.50 25.88 -18.80
CA GLY A 450 -6.39 26.90 -17.78
C GLY A 450 -4.97 27.41 -17.58
N ASP A 451 -4.72 28.25 -16.59
CA ASP A 451 -3.41 28.87 -16.35
C ASP A 451 -2.67 28.37 -15.11
N ARG A 452 -3.35 27.59 -14.25
CA ARG A 452 -2.82 27.09 -12.98
C ARG A 452 -2.02 25.81 -13.10
N VAL A 453 -2.45 24.93 -14.00
CA VAL A 453 -1.80 23.64 -14.24
C VAL A 453 -1.11 23.68 -15.60
N ARG A 454 0.15 23.28 -15.64
CA ARG A 454 0.93 23.12 -16.88
C ARG A 454 1.46 21.70 -16.93
N MET A 455 1.38 21.08 -18.10
CA MET A 455 1.99 19.79 -18.37
C MET A 455 3.04 19.95 -19.47
N VAL A 456 4.19 19.31 -19.28
CA VAL A 456 5.29 19.25 -20.24
C VAL A 456 5.91 17.87 -20.22
N THR A 457 6.43 17.41 -21.35
CA THR A 457 7.22 16.18 -21.43
C THR A 457 8.67 16.55 -21.67
N PHE A 458 9.61 16.00 -20.88
CA PHE A 458 11.03 16.25 -21.10
C PHE A 458 11.60 15.34 -22.18
N HIS A 459 12.48 15.90 -22.99
CA HIS A 459 13.23 15.19 -24.04
C HIS A 459 14.70 15.62 -24.00
N PRO A 460 15.63 14.86 -24.62
CA PRO A 460 17.07 15.14 -24.50
C PRO A 460 17.50 16.56 -24.92
N SER A 461 16.78 17.17 -25.87
CA SER A 461 17.03 18.55 -26.32
C SER A 461 16.33 19.65 -25.49
N TYR A 462 15.56 19.30 -24.45
CA TYR A 462 14.85 20.28 -23.63
C TYR A 462 15.82 20.95 -22.67
N GLY A 463 15.87 22.28 -22.67
CA GLY A 463 16.94 23.05 -22.02
C GLY A 463 16.46 24.16 -21.10
N TYR A 464 17.43 24.85 -20.49
CA TYR A 464 17.21 26.02 -19.63
C TYR A 464 16.46 27.13 -20.38
N GLU A 465 16.77 27.30 -21.67
CA GLU A 465 16.25 28.34 -22.56
C GLU A 465 14.74 28.23 -22.80
N ASP A 466 14.18 27.02 -22.70
CA ASP A 466 12.75 26.76 -22.84
C ASP A 466 12.03 26.73 -21.50
N PHE A 467 12.75 26.41 -20.43
CA PHE A 467 12.17 26.21 -19.10
C PHE A 467 12.22 27.47 -18.22
N VAL A 468 13.33 28.19 -18.23
CA VAL A 468 13.57 29.37 -17.37
C VAL A 468 13.56 30.65 -18.19
N GLU A 469 14.57 30.91 -19.02
CA GLU A 469 14.61 32.06 -19.93
C GLU A 469 15.64 31.85 -21.04
N GLY A 470 15.36 32.35 -22.23
CA GLY A 470 16.24 32.19 -23.39
C GLY A 470 15.95 33.18 -24.51
N PHE A 471 16.95 33.41 -25.35
CA PHE A 471 16.80 34.23 -26.56
C PHE A 471 16.11 33.41 -27.66
N LYS A 472 14.96 33.89 -28.15
CA LYS A 472 14.19 33.29 -29.23
C LYS A 472 14.01 34.26 -30.39
N PRO A 473 13.84 33.78 -31.63
CA PRO A 473 13.55 34.66 -32.77
C PRO A 473 12.34 35.56 -32.52
N ASP A 474 12.51 36.86 -32.69
CA ASP A 474 11.41 37.82 -32.63
C ASP A 474 10.66 37.82 -33.97
N LEU A 475 9.50 37.17 -34.00
CA LEU A 475 8.66 37.06 -35.18
C LEU A 475 7.98 38.38 -35.58
N SER A 476 8.01 39.39 -34.70
CA SER A 476 7.45 40.72 -34.98
C SER A 476 8.47 41.68 -35.61
N ALA A 477 9.75 41.32 -35.61
CA ALA A 477 10.81 42.14 -36.18
C ALA A 477 10.70 42.18 -37.72
N THR A 478 10.64 43.39 -38.28
CA THR A 478 10.51 43.63 -39.74
C THR A 478 11.80 44.10 -40.40
N GLY A 479 12.88 44.25 -39.64
CA GLY A 479 14.20 44.67 -40.14
C GLY A 479 14.99 43.54 -40.82
N PRO A 480 16.06 43.87 -41.57
CA PRO A 480 16.93 42.87 -42.15
C PRO A 480 17.73 42.14 -41.06
N GLY A 481 17.72 40.80 -41.08
CA GLY A 481 18.50 39.94 -40.18
C GLY A 481 17.67 39.19 -39.13
N LEU A 482 18.30 38.27 -38.40
CA LEU A 482 17.69 37.54 -37.29
C LEU A 482 17.72 38.40 -36.02
N THR A 483 16.56 38.85 -35.56
CA THR A 483 16.41 39.53 -34.27
C THR A 483 16.05 38.51 -33.20
N LEU A 484 16.73 38.56 -32.06
CA LEU A 484 16.46 37.70 -30.91
C LEU A 484 15.84 38.52 -29.80
N ALA A 485 14.70 38.08 -29.28
CA ALA A 485 14.08 38.61 -28.07
C ALA A 485 14.32 37.63 -26.92
N LEU A 486 14.60 38.18 -25.73
CA LEU A 486 14.62 37.39 -24.51
C LEU A 486 13.18 37.02 -24.14
N THR A 487 12.91 35.73 -23.97
CA THR A 487 11.58 35.20 -23.67
C THR A 487 11.62 34.37 -22.39
N ASP A 488 10.60 34.54 -21.56
CA ASP A 488 10.40 33.75 -20.35
C ASP A 488 10.01 32.31 -20.71
N GLY A 489 10.65 31.34 -20.08
CA GLY A 489 10.35 29.92 -20.23
C GLY A 489 9.09 29.50 -19.48
N LEU A 490 8.73 28.23 -19.63
CA LEU A 490 7.50 27.66 -19.06
C LEU A 490 7.44 27.78 -17.54
N PHE A 491 8.51 27.43 -16.82
CA PHE A 491 8.56 27.48 -15.36
C PHE A 491 8.62 28.90 -14.83
N HIS A 492 9.35 29.80 -15.52
CA HIS A 492 9.37 31.21 -15.18
C HIS A 492 7.97 31.83 -15.29
N SER A 493 7.27 31.56 -16.39
CA SER A 493 5.90 32.05 -16.61
C SER A 493 4.92 31.52 -15.57
N LEU A 494 5.02 30.23 -15.21
CA LEU A 494 4.21 29.63 -14.13
C LEU A 494 4.48 30.29 -12.78
N CYS A 495 5.75 30.49 -12.41
CA CYS A 495 6.14 31.14 -11.16
C CYS A 495 5.68 32.60 -11.11
N SER A 496 5.80 33.34 -12.23
CA SER A 496 5.36 34.74 -12.29
C SER A 496 3.86 34.87 -12.02
N ARG A 497 3.06 33.94 -12.54
CA ARG A 497 1.62 33.86 -12.27
C ARG A 497 1.31 33.43 -10.85
N ALA A 498 2.03 32.43 -10.34
CA ALA A 498 1.88 31.98 -8.96
C ALA A 498 2.18 33.10 -7.95
N ALA A 499 3.19 33.93 -8.22
CA ALA A 499 3.51 35.10 -7.40
C ALA A 499 2.39 36.17 -7.41
N ALA A 500 1.69 36.33 -8.53
CA ALA A 500 0.55 37.26 -8.64
C ALA A 500 -0.73 36.75 -7.96
N HIS A 501 -0.82 35.44 -7.67
CA HIS A 501 -2.00 34.79 -7.10
C HIS A 501 -1.60 33.89 -5.91
N PRO A 502 -1.16 34.47 -4.78
CA PRO A 502 -0.61 33.72 -3.66
C PRO A 502 -1.60 32.75 -3.00
N ASP A 503 -2.90 33.03 -3.09
CA ASP A 503 -3.97 32.19 -2.51
C ASP A 503 -4.34 30.98 -3.37
N GLN A 504 -3.73 30.83 -4.56
CA GLN A 504 -3.99 29.73 -5.48
C GLN A 504 -2.75 28.84 -5.63
N THR A 505 -2.94 27.53 -5.66
CA THR A 505 -1.86 26.59 -5.96
C THR A 505 -1.67 26.46 -7.47
N PHE A 506 -0.41 26.50 -7.91
CA PHE A 506 0.00 26.29 -9.29
C PHE A 506 0.77 24.98 -9.40
N LEU A 507 0.55 24.23 -10.46
CA LEU A 507 1.12 22.90 -10.63
C LEU A 507 1.84 22.76 -11.97
N LEU A 508 3.05 22.22 -11.91
CA LEU A 508 3.78 21.72 -13.07
C LEU A 508 3.78 20.19 -13.05
N VAL A 509 3.22 19.57 -14.08
CA VAL A 509 3.36 18.14 -14.36
C VAL A 509 4.46 17.96 -15.40
N VAL A 510 5.50 17.22 -15.06
CA VAL A 510 6.62 16.87 -15.95
C VAL A 510 6.56 15.38 -16.25
N ASP A 511 6.08 15.04 -17.43
CA ASP A 511 6.09 13.66 -17.91
C ASP A 511 7.50 13.27 -18.40
N GLU A 512 7.91 12.03 -18.17
CA GLU A 512 9.23 11.51 -18.53
C GLU A 512 10.39 12.38 -18.01
N ILE A 513 10.29 12.79 -16.74
CA ILE A 513 11.19 13.79 -16.12
C ILE A 513 12.68 13.44 -16.23
N ASN A 514 13.01 12.15 -16.33
CA ASN A 514 14.37 11.64 -16.38
C ASN A 514 15.01 11.67 -17.79
N ARG A 515 14.22 11.92 -18.85
CA ARG A 515 14.73 12.09 -20.22
C ARG A 515 15.41 13.45 -20.45
N GLY A 516 15.24 14.39 -19.53
CA GLY A 516 15.94 15.68 -19.52
C GLY A 516 17.09 15.71 -18.51
N ASP A 517 18.13 16.49 -18.81
CA ASP A 517 19.20 16.81 -17.86
C ASP A 517 18.67 17.83 -16.83
N LEU A 518 18.15 17.34 -15.71
CA LEU A 518 17.49 18.18 -14.71
C LEU A 518 18.38 19.27 -14.10
N PRO A 519 19.64 19.00 -13.69
CA PRO A 519 20.57 20.06 -13.30
C PRO A 519 20.70 21.17 -14.35
N ARG A 520 20.80 20.82 -15.63
CA ARG A 520 20.90 21.79 -16.72
C ARG A 520 19.58 22.55 -16.93
N ILE A 521 18.44 21.86 -16.93
CA ILE A 521 17.12 22.45 -17.18
C ILE A 521 16.73 23.44 -16.08
N PHE A 522 16.91 23.06 -14.82
CA PHE A 522 16.58 23.91 -13.68
C PHE A 522 17.65 24.97 -13.39
N GLY A 523 18.91 24.72 -13.77
CA GLY A 523 20.03 25.62 -13.49
C GLY A 523 20.12 25.96 -12.00
N GLU A 524 20.24 27.25 -11.68
CA GLU A 524 20.27 27.79 -10.33
C GLU A 524 18.96 27.60 -9.55
N LEU A 525 17.83 27.42 -10.24
CA LEU A 525 16.52 27.25 -9.61
C LEU A 525 16.36 25.90 -8.94
N ILE A 526 17.23 24.93 -9.23
CA ILE A 526 17.18 23.60 -8.62
C ILE A 526 17.20 23.68 -7.09
N THR A 527 17.92 24.67 -6.53
CA THR A 527 17.99 24.88 -5.08
C THR A 527 16.71 25.52 -4.53
N LEU A 528 16.02 26.32 -5.33
CA LEU A 528 14.78 27.01 -4.95
C LEU A 528 13.54 26.09 -5.01
N LEU A 529 13.70 24.84 -5.45
CA LEU A 529 12.63 23.84 -5.35
C LEU A 529 12.31 23.49 -3.89
N GLU A 530 13.31 23.51 -3.01
CA GLU A 530 13.13 23.23 -1.58
C GLU A 530 12.21 24.27 -0.94
N LEU A 531 11.15 23.82 -0.23
CA LEU A 531 10.08 24.71 0.27
C LEU A 531 10.59 25.86 1.16
N ASP A 532 11.59 25.60 2.00
CA ASP A 532 12.23 26.58 2.90
C ASP A 532 13.10 27.61 2.14
N LYS A 533 13.48 27.30 0.91
CA LYS A 533 14.29 28.17 0.03
C LYS A 533 13.47 28.90 -1.01
N ARG A 534 12.16 28.65 -1.07
CA ARG A 534 11.25 29.41 -1.91
C ARG A 534 11.17 30.86 -1.43
N ASN A 535 10.83 31.77 -2.35
CA ASN A 535 10.96 33.23 -2.19
C ASN A 535 12.38 33.77 -1.99
N LEU A 536 13.44 32.94 -1.93
CA LEU A 536 14.81 33.46 -1.96
C LEU A 536 15.12 33.99 -3.37
N PRO A 537 15.41 35.30 -3.52
CA PRO A 537 15.69 35.88 -4.82
C PRO A 537 17.10 35.50 -5.30
N VAL A 538 17.19 34.96 -6.51
CA VAL A 538 18.44 34.72 -7.24
C VAL A 538 18.49 35.61 -8.48
N ALA A 539 19.69 35.98 -8.92
CA ALA A 539 19.85 36.72 -10.17
C ALA A 539 19.98 35.72 -11.32
N LEU A 540 19.07 35.77 -12.29
CA LEU A 540 19.14 34.91 -13.47
C LEU A 540 20.36 35.27 -14.34
N PRO A 541 21.09 34.29 -14.90
CA PRO A 541 22.35 34.50 -15.58
C PRO A 541 22.22 35.32 -16.87
N VAL A 542 21.10 35.21 -17.59
CA VAL A 542 20.92 35.86 -18.91
C VAL A 542 20.36 37.28 -18.70
N SER A 543 19.21 37.40 -18.05
CA SER A 543 18.50 38.67 -17.89
C SER A 543 18.99 39.54 -16.74
N LYS A 544 19.72 38.94 -15.78
CA LYS A 544 20.09 39.55 -14.49
C LYS A 544 18.89 39.97 -13.62
N ARG A 545 17.66 39.60 -13.99
CA ARG A 545 16.46 39.83 -13.18
C ARG A 545 16.56 39.03 -11.89
N ARG A 546 16.04 39.61 -10.80
CA ARG A 546 15.84 38.87 -9.55
C ARG A 546 14.59 37.99 -9.70
N PHE A 547 14.75 36.70 -9.51
CA PHE A 547 13.70 35.71 -9.63
C PHE A 547 13.68 34.79 -8.42
N SER A 548 12.52 34.30 -8.03
CA SER A 548 12.35 33.35 -6.95
C SER A 548 11.20 32.40 -7.26
N VAL A 549 11.27 31.16 -6.78
CA VAL A 549 10.16 30.20 -6.88
C VAL A 549 9.14 30.48 -5.77
N PRO A 550 7.85 30.71 -6.09
CA PRO A 550 6.81 30.96 -5.07
C PRO A 550 6.44 29.72 -4.25
N PRO A 551 6.01 29.88 -2.98
CA PRO A 551 5.66 28.78 -2.09
C PRO A 551 4.42 28.01 -2.54
N ASN A 552 3.55 28.60 -3.36
CA ASN A 552 2.32 28.02 -3.90
C ASN A 552 2.53 27.26 -5.23
N VAL A 553 3.76 27.07 -5.71
CA VAL A 553 4.06 26.20 -6.87
C VAL A 553 4.17 24.73 -6.43
N ARG A 554 3.78 23.76 -7.24
CA ARG A 554 3.98 22.33 -6.99
C ARG A 554 4.54 21.67 -8.26
N VAL A 555 5.30 20.59 -8.10
CA VAL A 555 5.85 19.85 -9.25
C VAL A 555 5.59 18.35 -9.09
N ILE A 556 4.95 17.72 -10.08
CA ILE A 556 4.81 16.27 -10.18
C ILE A 556 5.62 15.79 -11.38
N GLY A 557 6.60 14.92 -11.17
CA GLY A 557 7.32 14.23 -12.22
C GLY A 557 6.82 12.81 -12.39
N THR A 558 6.78 12.28 -13.61
CA THR A 558 6.65 10.84 -13.87
C THR A 558 7.97 10.27 -14.40
N MET A 559 8.33 9.06 -13.97
CA MET A 559 9.61 8.45 -14.29
C MET A 559 9.42 6.97 -14.62
N ASN A 560 9.74 6.57 -15.85
CA ASN A 560 9.89 5.16 -16.19
C ASN A 560 11.25 4.68 -15.69
N THR A 561 11.28 3.56 -14.97
CA THR A 561 12.51 3.00 -14.42
C THR A 561 13.23 2.05 -15.38
N ALA A 562 12.53 1.50 -16.37
CA ALA A 562 13.08 0.56 -17.36
C ALA A 562 13.87 1.21 -18.51
N ASP A 563 13.64 2.49 -18.87
CA ASP A 563 14.27 3.03 -20.08
C ASP A 563 15.80 3.16 -19.87
N ARG A 564 16.58 2.63 -20.81
CA ARG A 564 18.05 2.65 -20.74
C ARG A 564 18.68 3.91 -21.34
N SER A 565 17.88 4.74 -21.99
CA SER A 565 18.27 5.98 -22.69
C SER A 565 18.33 7.22 -21.78
N ILE A 566 18.33 7.01 -20.46
CA ILE A 566 18.03 8.03 -19.46
C ILE A 566 19.30 8.61 -18.82
N SER A 567 19.32 9.92 -18.56
CA SER A 567 20.33 10.54 -17.71
C SER A 567 20.16 10.07 -16.24
N HIS A 568 21.24 9.63 -15.58
CA HIS A 568 21.15 9.27 -14.17
C HIS A 568 20.71 10.50 -13.35
N LEU A 569 19.61 10.34 -12.59
CA LEU A 569 19.10 11.41 -11.74
C LEU A 569 20.13 11.72 -10.66
N ASP A 570 20.74 12.90 -10.71
CA ASP A 570 21.77 13.31 -9.76
C ASP A 570 21.23 13.33 -8.30
N ALA A 571 22.11 13.09 -7.34
CA ALA A 571 21.82 13.10 -5.91
C ALA A 571 21.18 14.44 -5.47
N ALA A 572 21.57 15.55 -6.09
CA ALA A 572 21.01 16.87 -5.82
C ALA A 572 19.52 16.97 -6.19
N VAL A 573 19.06 16.26 -7.23
CA VAL A 573 17.63 16.17 -7.57
C VAL A 573 16.95 15.22 -6.59
N ARG A 574 17.53 14.04 -6.35
CA ARG A 574 16.93 13.02 -5.46
C ARG A 574 16.58 13.55 -4.07
N ARG A 575 17.42 14.38 -3.46
CA ARG A 575 17.14 14.95 -2.12
C ARG A 575 15.96 15.94 -2.08
N ARG A 576 15.60 16.51 -3.23
CA ARG A 576 14.60 17.59 -3.34
C ARG A 576 13.22 17.09 -3.70
N PHE A 577 13.11 15.93 -4.33
CA PHE A 577 11.82 15.32 -4.65
C PHE A 577 11.44 14.23 -3.63
N ALA A 578 10.15 14.07 -3.36
CA ALA A 578 9.64 12.83 -2.80
C ALA A 578 9.56 11.76 -3.90
N PHE A 579 9.94 10.53 -3.63
CA PHE A 579 9.83 9.42 -4.60
C PHE A 579 8.71 8.49 -4.14
N LEU A 580 7.71 8.32 -5.00
CA LEU A 580 6.60 7.40 -4.76
C LEU A 580 6.63 6.28 -5.80
N PRO A 581 6.76 5.01 -5.38
CA PRO A 581 6.72 3.89 -6.30
C PRO A 581 5.30 3.63 -6.79
N VAL A 582 5.15 3.35 -8.09
CA VAL A 582 3.88 2.96 -8.73
C VAL A 582 4.12 1.65 -9.49
N GLY A 583 3.76 0.55 -8.85
CA GLY A 583 4.03 -0.81 -9.33
C GLY A 583 2.89 -1.42 -10.14
N PRO A 584 3.11 -2.62 -10.71
CA PRO A 584 2.07 -3.45 -11.31
C PRO A 584 0.94 -3.74 -10.31
N ASP A 585 -0.31 -3.72 -10.78
CA ASP A 585 -1.48 -4.03 -9.95
C ASP A 585 -2.29 -5.18 -10.58
N PRO A 586 -2.16 -6.42 -10.07
CA PRO A 586 -2.92 -7.55 -10.56
C PRO A 586 -4.43 -7.40 -10.36
N ASP A 587 -4.87 -6.66 -9.34
CA ASP A 587 -6.30 -6.49 -9.07
C ASP A 587 -6.97 -5.70 -10.21
N ALA A 588 -6.24 -4.75 -10.82
CA ALA A 588 -6.71 -3.92 -11.93
C ALA A 588 -7.06 -4.72 -13.20
N VAL A 589 -6.54 -5.94 -13.36
CA VAL A 589 -6.78 -6.82 -14.53
C VAL A 589 -7.61 -8.05 -14.16
N SER A 590 -8.35 -8.00 -13.05
CA SER A 590 -9.19 -9.11 -12.60
C SER A 590 -10.25 -9.50 -13.65
N GLY A 591 -10.09 -10.67 -14.26
CA GLY A 591 -10.96 -11.15 -15.33
C GLY A 591 -10.46 -12.45 -15.95
N THR A 592 -11.21 -12.98 -16.93
CA THR A 592 -10.83 -14.19 -17.68
C THR A 592 -11.05 -13.99 -19.17
N VAL A 593 -10.19 -14.63 -19.97
CA VAL A 593 -10.32 -14.75 -21.43
C VAL A 593 -10.14 -16.23 -21.78
N GLY A 594 -11.18 -16.88 -22.30
CA GLY A 594 -11.19 -18.35 -22.37
C GLY A 594 -10.88 -18.98 -20.99
N PRO A 595 -9.92 -19.93 -20.89
CA PRO A 595 -9.48 -20.50 -19.62
C PRO A 595 -8.42 -19.66 -18.88
N LEU A 596 -7.93 -18.56 -19.48
CA LEU A 596 -6.87 -17.74 -18.89
C LEU A 596 -7.42 -16.85 -17.78
N ASP A 597 -6.89 -16.98 -16.56
CA ASP A 597 -7.04 -15.98 -15.50
C ASP A 597 -6.01 -14.86 -15.71
N LEU A 598 -6.49 -13.65 -16.03
CA LEU A 598 -5.64 -12.53 -16.41
C LEU A 598 -4.76 -12.02 -15.26
N ALA A 599 -5.27 -12.03 -14.03
CA ALA A 599 -4.52 -11.58 -12.86
C ALA A 599 -3.38 -12.56 -12.53
N ALA A 600 -3.67 -13.86 -12.57
CA ALA A 600 -2.67 -14.91 -12.38
C ALA A 600 -1.62 -14.90 -13.50
N PHE A 601 -2.04 -14.74 -14.76
CA PHE A 601 -1.13 -14.58 -15.89
C PHE A 601 -0.20 -13.37 -15.71
N PHE A 602 -0.77 -12.20 -15.44
CA PHE A 602 -0.04 -10.95 -15.27
C PHE A 602 0.98 -11.03 -14.13
N GLU A 603 0.60 -11.64 -13.02
CA GLU A 603 1.49 -11.86 -11.86
C GLU A 603 2.60 -12.87 -12.17
N SER A 604 2.28 -13.98 -12.82
CA SER A 604 3.24 -15.01 -13.22
C SER A 604 4.26 -14.45 -14.21
N LEU A 605 3.81 -13.70 -15.21
CA LEU A 605 4.66 -13.01 -16.17
C LEU A 605 5.59 -12.01 -15.48
N ASN A 606 5.06 -11.12 -14.64
CA ASN A 606 5.86 -10.15 -13.90
C ASN A 606 6.85 -10.79 -12.92
N THR A 607 6.54 -11.97 -12.38
CA THR A 607 7.44 -12.76 -11.54
C THR A 607 8.61 -13.31 -12.36
N ARG A 608 8.36 -13.85 -13.55
CA ARG A 608 9.42 -14.32 -14.45
C ARG A 608 10.29 -13.17 -14.95
N ILE A 609 9.69 -12.05 -15.32
CA ILE A 609 10.40 -10.83 -15.72
C ILE A 609 11.34 -10.37 -14.61
N ALA A 610 10.83 -10.21 -13.38
CA ALA A 610 11.64 -9.75 -12.26
C ALA A 610 12.78 -10.71 -11.89
N ARG A 611 12.57 -12.02 -12.10
CA ARG A 611 13.59 -13.06 -11.85
C ARG A 611 14.73 -13.03 -12.86
N HIS A 612 14.42 -12.86 -14.15
CA HIS A 612 15.40 -12.97 -15.23
C HIS A 612 15.98 -11.62 -15.68
N LEU A 613 15.29 -10.52 -15.38
CA LEU A 613 15.75 -9.15 -15.56
C LEU A 613 15.90 -8.50 -14.17
N ASP A 614 14.93 -7.68 -13.76
CA ASP A 614 14.82 -7.06 -12.43
C ASP A 614 13.41 -6.49 -12.23
N ALA A 615 13.15 -5.92 -11.06
CA ALA A 615 11.84 -5.34 -10.71
C ALA A 615 11.47 -4.10 -11.56
N ASP A 616 12.45 -3.36 -12.09
CA ASP A 616 12.20 -2.15 -12.88
C ASP A 616 11.72 -2.48 -14.30
N HIS A 617 12.05 -3.68 -14.81
CA HIS A 617 11.60 -4.18 -16.12
C HIS A 617 10.23 -4.86 -16.09
N GLN A 618 9.52 -4.86 -14.96
CA GLN A 618 8.15 -5.36 -14.92
C GLN A 618 7.22 -4.61 -15.91
N ILE A 619 6.06 -5.16 -16.19
CA ILE A 619 5.04 -4.51 -17.03
C ILE A 619 3.83 -4.14 -16.19
N GLY A 620 3.26 -2.97 -16.46
CA GLY A 620 2.08 -2.50 -15.77
C GLY A 620 0.77 -3.02 -16.38
N HIS A 621 -0.32 -2.86 -15.62
CA HIS A 621 -1.63 -3.42 -15.96
C HIS A 621 -2.25 -2.79 -17.22
N ALA A 622 -1.82 -1.59 -17.63
CA ALA A 622 -2.40 -0.88 -18.77
C ALA A 622 -2.38 -1.68 -20.08
N TYR A 623 -1.40 -2.56 -20.28
CA TYR A 623 -1.31 -3.43 -21.46
C TYR A 623 -2.45 -4.45 -21.56
N LEU A 624 -3.13 -4.76 -20.45
CA LEU A 624 -4.25 -5.70 -20.38
C LEU A 624 -5.57 -4.98 -20.13
N LEU A 625 -5.62 -3.66 -20.37
CA LEU A 625 -6.85 -2.86 -20.28
C LEU A 625 -7.30 -2.38 -21.66
N ARG A 626 -8.61 -2.40 -21.90
CA ARG A 626 -9.29 -1.77 -23.03
C ARG A 626 -10.33 -0.79 -22.48
N ASP A 627 -10.23 0.48 -22.87
CA ASP A 627 -11.12 1.55 -22.39
C ASP A 627 -11.18 1.69 -20.85
N GLY A 628 -10.07 1.35 -20.18
CA GLY A 628 -9.95 1.37 -18.72
C GLY A 628 -10.52 0.17 -17.99
N GLU A 629 -10.97 -0.86 -18.71
CA GLU A 629 -11.49 -2.11 -18.17
C GLU A 629 -10.59 -3.29 -18.57
N PRO A 630 -10.53 -4.39 -17.80
CA PRO A 630 -9.82 -5.60 -18.22
C PRO A 630 -10.30 -6.10 -19.59
N ILE A 631 -9.35 -6.49 -20.43
CA ILE A 631 -9.64 -7.19 -21.69
C ILE A 631 -10.50 -8.42 -21.43
N ALA A 632 -11.40 -8.74 -22.35
CA ALA A 632 -12.39 -9.79 -22.14
C ALA A 632 -12.65 -10.67 -23.36
N THR A 633 -11.89 -10.47 -24.44
CA THR A 633 -11.99 -11.26 -25.68
C THR A 633 -10.62 -11.83 -26.03
N GLU A 634 -10.61 -12.97 -26.70
CA GLU A 634 -9.42 -13.63 -27.21
C GLU A 634 -8.70 -12.72 -28.22
N GLU A 635 -9.44 -11.96 -29.04
CA GLU A 635 -8.87 -10.99 -29.98
C GLU A 635 -8.14 -9.84 -29.28
N ASP A 636 -8.72 -9.28 -28.22
CA ASP A 636 -8.06 -8.22 -27.44
C ASP A 636 -6.78 -8.75 -26.77
N LEU A 637 -6.83 -9.98 -26.25
CA LEU A 637 -5.67 -10.64 -25.65
C LEU A 637 -4.56 -10.87 -26.67
N ALA A 638 -4.90 -11.39 -27.86
CA ALA A 638 -3.93 -11.61 -28.92
C ALA A 638 -3.29 -10.30 -29.39
N ALA A 639 -4.08 -9.24 -29.53
CA ALA A 639 -3.58 -7.92 -29.89
C ALA A 639 -2.63 -7.36 -28.81
N ALA A 640 -3.04 -7.37 -27.55
CA ALA A 640 -2.22 -6.91 -26.43
C ALA A 640 -0.91 -7.70 -26.34
N PHE A 641 -0.99 -9.04 -26.43
CA PHE A 641 0.17 -9.90 -26.27
C PHE A 641 1.17 -9.74 -27.42
N HIS A 642 0.72 -9.86 -28.67
CA HIS A 642 1.63 -9.85 -29.83
C HIS A 642 2.09 -8.45 -30.25
N HIS A 643 1.29 -7.40 -30.03
CA HIS A 643 1.62 -6.06 -30.51
C HIS A 643 2.20 -5.14 -29.44
N GLU A 644 2.04 -5.47 -28.15
CA GLU A 644 2.50 -4.61 -27.05
C GLU A 644 3.43 -5.36 -26.09
N VAL A 645 3.02 -6.51 -25.56
CA VAL A 645 3.81 -7.26 -24.56
C VAL A 645 5.07 -7.87 -25.18
N ILE A 646 4.95 -8.62 -26.28
CA ILE A 646 6.10 -9.25 -26.92
C ILE A 646 7.15 -8.22 -27.38
N PRO A 647 6.79 -7.17 -28.16
CA PRO A 647 7.79 -6.20 -28.62
C PRO A 647 8.51 -5.49 -27.47
N LEU A 648 7.81 -5.22 -26.36
CA LEU A 648 8.42 -4.65 -25.16
C LEU A 648 9.44 -5.61 -24.53
N LEU A 649 9.10 -6.89 -24.41
CA LEU A 649 10.01 -7.89 -23.86
C LEU A 649 11.20 -8.18 -24.78
N GLU A 650 11.01 -8.13 -26.10
CA GLU A 650 12.10 -8.20 -27.09
C GLU A 650 13.14 -7.08 -26.87
N ASP A 651 12.67 -5.85 -26.66
CA ASP A 651 13.53 -4.69 -26.36
C ASP A 651 14.26 -4.86 -25.02
N TYR A 652 13.54 -5.28 -23.97
CA TYR A 652 14.14 -5.55 -22.65
C TYR A 652 15.22 -6.63 -22.69
N CYS A 653 15.00 -7.67 -23.50
CA CYS A 653 15.94 -8.76 -23.71
C CYS A 653 17.09 -8.37 -24.66
N LEU A 654 17.08 -7.17 -25.26
CA LEU A 654 18.06 -6.71 -26.24
C LEU A 654 18.28 -7.71 -27.39
N GLY A 655 17.20 -8.33 -27.87
CA GLY A 655 17.26 -9.35 -28.91
C GLY A 655 17.89 -10.69 -28.50
N ARG A 656 18.09 -10.95 -27.19
CA ARG A 656 18.56 -12.25 -26.68
C ARG A 656 17.41 -13.26 -26.61
N ALA A 657 17.32 -14.13 -27.62
CA ALA A 657 16.31 -15.19 -27.72
C ALA A 657 16.21 -16.05 -26.44
N GLU A 658 17.35 -16.42 -25.86
CA GLU A 658 17.43 -17.23 -24.64
C GLU A 658 16.80 -16.57 -23.39
N LEU A 659 16.83 -15.24 -23.28
CA LEU A 659 16.18 -14.53 -22.17
C LEU A 659 14.69 -14.42 -22.40
N LEU A 660 14.29 -14.11 -23.64
CA LEU A 660 12.90 -14.03 -24.02
C LEU A 660 12.19 -15.38 -23.84
N HIS A 661 12.86 -16.48 -24.21
CA HIS A 661 12.37 -17.84 -23.99
C HIS A 661 12.26 -18.21 -22.50
N ARG A 662 13.20 -17.78 -21.64
CA ARG A 662 13.06 -17.99 -20.19
C ARG A 662 11.85 -17.28 -19.59
N ILE A 663 11.47 -16.13 -20.15
CA ILE A 663 10.29 -15.37 -19.69
C ILE A 663 9.01 -15.97 -20.26
N LEU A 664 8.94 -16.16 -21.58
CA LEU A 664 7.72 -16.53 -22.32
C LEU A 664 7.53 -18.03 -22.53
N GLY A 665 8.53 -18.84 -22.19
CA GLY A 665 8.49 -20.30 -22.32
C GLY A 665 8.19 -20.75 -23.74
N GLY A 666 7.26 -21.71 -23.88
CA GLY A 666 6.91 -22.32 -25.16
C GLY A 666 6.24 -21.38 -26.17
N LEU A 667 5.96 -20.12 -25.82
CA LEU A 667 5.32 -19.14 -26.71
C LEU A 667 6.29 -18.51 -27.71
N VAL A 668 7.60 -18.68 -27.51
CA VAL A 668 8.65 -18.21 -28.41
C VAL A 668 9.63 -19.33 -28.72
N ASP A 669 10.15 -19.33 -29.94
CA ASP A 669 11.19 -20.25 -30.36
C ASP A 669 12.49 -20.03 -29.58
N ALA A 670 13.09 -21.11 -29.05
CA ALA A 670 14.23 -21.02 -28.15
C ALA A 670 15.52 -20.50 -28.81
N GLU A 671 15.70 -20.76 -30.12
CA GLU A 671 16.89 -20.35 -30.85
C GLU A 671 16.75 -18.94 -31.43
N THR A 672 15.58 -18.63 -31.99
CA THR A 672 15.34 -17.40 -32.75
C THR A 672 14.61 -16.32 -31.96
N GLY A 673 13.99 -16.66 -30.83
CA GLY A 673 13.17 -15.76 -30.01
C GLY A 673 11.86 -15.36 -30.69
N ARG A 674 11.54 -15.94 -31.85
CA ARG A 674 10.36 -15.55 -32.62
C ARG A 674 9.07 -16.03 -31.94
N PRO A 675 8.04 -15.18 -31.85
CA PRO A 675 6.72 -15.59 -31.37
C PRO A 675 6.13 -16.70 -32.23
N LEU A 676 5.58 -17.73 -31.58
CA LEU A 676 4.76 -18.71 -32.26
C LEU A 676 3.42 -18.06 -32.65
N LEU A 677 3.10 -18.08 -33.94
CA LEU A 677 1.83 -17.59 -34.45
C LEU A 677 0.76 -18.64 -34.22
N MET A 678 -0.31 -18.26 -33.52
CA MET A 678 -1.46 -19.12 -33.25
C MET A 678 -2.77 -18.32 -33.31
N PRO A 679 -3.91 -18.98 -33.57
CA PRO A 679 -5.22 -18.37 -33.45
C PRO A 679 -5.45 -17.75 -32.05
N PRO A 680 -6.28 -16.69 -31.93
CA PRO A 680 -6.56 -16.05 -30.63
C PRO A 680 -7.08 -17.00 -29.55
N GLN A 681 -7.89 -18.00 -29.92
CA GLN A 681 -8.41 -19.01 -28.99
C GLN A 681 -7.28 -19.90 -28.45
N ASP A 682 -6.43 -20.41 -29.33
CA ASP A 682 -5.29 -21.25 -28.98
C ASP A 682 -4.27 -20.48 -28.11
N LEU A 683 -4.16 -19.16 -28.28
CA LEU A 683 -3.29 -18.31 -27.46
C LEU A 683 -3.75 -18.25 -26.01
N ALA A 684 -5.05 -18.11 -25.75
CA ALA A 684 -5.58 -18.09 -24.38
C ALA A 684 -5.29 -19.43 -23.67
N ASP A 685 -5.47 -20.55 -24.37
CA ASP A 685 -5.16 -21.90 -23.87
C ASP A 685 -3.66 -22.11 -23.63
N ALA A 686 -2.81 -21.64 -24.56
CA ALA A 686 -1.36 -21.73 -24.45
C ALA A 686 -0.83 -20.89 -23.28
N LEU A 687 -1.31 -19.65 -23.12
CA LEU A 687 -0.97 -18.78 -21.99
C LEU A 687 -1.44 -19.38 -20.67
N ALA A 688 -2.64 -19.99 -20.64
CA ALA A 688 -3.16 -20.61 -19.44
C ALA A 688 -2.29 -21.81 -19.04
N THR A 689 -1.89 -22.61 -20.03
CA THR A 689 -0.98 -23.75 -19.84
C THR A 689 0.39 -23.28 -19.32
N GLU A 690 1.01 -22.29 -19.95
CA GLU A 690 2.35 -21.82 -19.62
C GLU A 690 2.40 -21.09 -18.27
N PHE A 691 1.41 -20.24 -17.95
CA PHE A 691 1.50 -19.31 -16.82
C PHE A 691 0.59 -19.63 -15.64
N THR A 692 -0.50 -20.39 -15.85
CA THR A 692 -1.54 -20.58 -14.83
C THR A 692 -1.80 -22.03 -14.43
N SER A 693 -1.36 -23.02 -15.22
CA SER A 693 -1.67 -24.45 -15.00
C SER A 693 -0.81 -25.14 -13.93
N GLY A 694 0.08 -24.41 -13.26
CA GLY A 694 0.98 -24.96 -12.23
C GLY A 694 2.12 -25.84 -12.77
N VAL A 695 2.24 -25.99 -14.09
CA VAL A 695 3.38 -26.66 -14.71
C VAL A 695 4.65 -25.82 -14.44
N PRO A 696 5.70 -26.42 -13.87
CA PRO A 696 6.94 -25.71 -13.64
C PRO A 696 7.53 -25.23 -14.98
N GLY A 697 7.97 -23.97 -15.04
CA GLY A 697 8.55 -23.39 -16.26
C GLY A 697 9.83 -24.11 -16.71
N PRO A 698 10.44 -23.70 -17.83
CA PRO A 698 11.57 -24.42 -18.44
C PRO A 698 12.83 -24.59 -17.54
N ASP A 699 12.90 -23.87 -16.42
CA ASP A 699 14.02 -23.87 -15.46
C ASP A 699 13.67 -24.52 -14.10
N ALA A 700 12.59 -25.28 -13.98
CA ALA A 700 12.17 -25.90 -12.72
C ALA A 700 12.48 -27.40 -12.58
#